data_AF-A0A3M8SWM4-F1
#
_entry.id   AF-A0A3M8SWM4-F1
#
_cell.length_a   1.000
_cell.length_b   1.000
_cell.length_c   1.000
_cell.angle_alpha   90.00
_cell.angle_beta   90.00
_cell.angle_gamma   90.00
#
_symmetry.space_group_name_H-M   'P 1'
#
loop_
_entity.id
_entity.type
_entity.pdbx_description
1 polymer ?
#
loop_
_entity_poly.entity_id
_entity_poly.type
_entity_poly.pdbx_seq_one_letter_code
_entity_poly.pdbx_strand_id
1 'polypeptide(L)'
;MAAAMATALGAALTTADSAAGRAPDAGKFPADVHSYLEDPEKTGEGQEPPHTRLKPTGPDAEKWQRSLDGSWRFALADKPEDAPAGFWKEGYDASSSQGFQRVKVPHTWQTDDLDHPIFRNIDGEIVPEKPPKVPRDVNPTGAYLRDVQVPKSWDGRRQVLRFDGMTSAAFVWVNGRYVGYDQGGYVPAEFDVTDYLRPGHNRVAVQVHRWSAGSYLEDYDQWRFAGIFRSVSLYSTPKTRMEDAYVTTDLDADYRDATLRTEVDIARAEGGTKGKQRVTGVLYDPRGREVRRLSAEEADGKAELTAQVKTPAKWSDETPNLYQLVLKLRDADGKVTQTARQSVGFREVEVEDKQLKLNGKRILIRGVNRAETDPTTGRYATRERMEQDVRLMKRLNVNAIRTSHYPSDPYLYELADREGILIDDEMEVETHSFENCPDDCLAEKPEWQKAFLERHQGMVERDKNHPSVIMWDTGNEAGLGKAHYAMAEWTKKNEPTRPLYHQPNRPDGDAPFADIAGPRYPTPAKLEEKAKTFTKPIVMGEYAHAMGNSLGNFREFWEVMRKYPNAQGGFIWDWAEQNIKRPLITTPDSSGNRVAASLSGKPKVVDGNHGKHNKALYLSGLDDFVETYRDPKLDLTGKGVTLDAQVKPAEEFTGDFTMVSKGDQYVLRMKDADTLEFTITSEGKPRTVTADVPQGWTGAWHRVTGTYDGGALHLYVDGKQLAETPWSGRIDYTGYDLGVGRNADTMEDGYPGRTAKGTIDQVRVYDTALGAARLAAGEDPKRDALIALDFDTFQRKGDYLSYGLYESGVDGLVTADRKPEPETAQLAWVQAPIRLTDADAREGKVKITNERVFTGTSDLKLRWKVTEGAKTVASGTRALNVGPDASEEVQLPAPPANPDGYERYLTVEAVTAHDANWAKAGHVVSFGQFAVGGTKVPEPERARNGDAKATSTVKGDTVEVTGPDFRYTFDKKKGTLTSMRAGGRELLTSGPELDVWRAPISNERSEWGTAEGKQWRSLGLDRLRATVMGMDVTPGDDGTVTVAFHTTVTPPEATNASFDQTMTYRVDGSGEIGIRHQVQARDEAAKLSYLPRVGMKLKVPERYDTFRWYGRGPVENYNDRKDGTPMGVWSSSVQDQYTEYLKPQDHGNHDDVRWASLTDGRSGGLLVSGDLEVGASAYDDLDRAAYPHLLKRNEGWNTLHADHAVTGVGDTPNPVRDQYRVKADKAYDYTLTLRPLPAD
;
A
#
# COMPACT_ATOMS: atom_id res chain seq x y z
N MET A 1 -34.83 2.91 30.67
CA MET A 1 -35.57 3.39 29.48
C MET A 1 -35.02 2.86 28.15
N ALA A 2 -33.75 2.47 28.05
CA ALA A 2 -33.15 1.84 26.85
C ALA A 2 -33.71 0.44 26.49
N ALA A 3 -34.19 -0.35 27.47
CA ALA A 3 -34.71 -1.71 27.23
C ALA A 3 -36.13 -1.75 26.59
N ALA A 4 -36.88 -0.65 26.60
CA ALA A 4 -38.27 -0.61 26.15
C ALA A 4 -38.45 -0.12 24.69
N MET A 5 -37.42 0.50 24.11
CA MET A 5 -37.42 0.87 22.68
C MET A 5 -36.83 -0.24 21.78
N ALA A 6 -35.95 -1.10 22.31
CA ALA A 6 -35.37 -2.25 21.60
C ALA A 6 -36.42 -3.31 21.20
N THR A 7 -37.49 -3.45 21.98
CA THR A 7 -38.55 -4.45 21.73
C THR A 7 -39.51 -4.07 20.60
N ALA A 8 -39.60 -2.78 20.23
CA ALA A 8 -40.51 -2.30 19.20
C ALA A 8 -39.90 -2.31 17.78
N LEU A 9 -38.60 -2.04 17.63
CA LEU A 9 -37.89 -2.21 16.34
C LEU A 9 -37.48 -3.66 16.08
N GLY A 10 -37.13 -4.41 17.14
CA GLY A 10 -36.83 -5.84 17.01
C GLY A 10 -38.00 -6.64 16.44
N ALA A 11 -39.25 -6.32 16.77
CA ALA A 11 -40.42 -7.05 16.30
C ALA A 11 -40.81 -6.80 14.82
N ALA A 12 -40.37 -5.69 14.21
CA ALA A 12 -40.65 -5.38 12.80
C ALA A 12 -39.58 -5.94 11.85
N LEU A 13 -38.38 -6.25 12.36
CA LEU A 13 -37.26 -6.79 11.59
C LEU A 13 -36.94 -8.26 11.91
N THR A 14 -37.60 -8.88 12.90
CA THR A 14 -37.40 -10.30 13.26
C THR A 14 -38.37 -11.27 12.59
N THR A 15 -39.30 -10.80 11.75
CA THR A 15 -40.18 -11.66 10.95
C THR A 15 -39.61 -11.89 9.55
N ALA A 16 -38.34 -12.27 9.45
CA ALA A 16 -37.90 -13.17 8.40
C ALA A 16 -37.96 -14.58 9.01
N ASP A 17 -39.18 -15.11 9.12
CA ASP A 17 -39.36 -16.55 9.15
C ASP A 17 -38.64 -17.05 7.90
N SER A 18 -37.60 -17.87 8.05
CA SER A 18 -36.84 -18.51 6.96
C SER A 18 -37.68 -19.56 6.23
N ALA A 19 -38.93 -19.23 5.94
CA ALA A 19 -39.79 -20.01 5.09
C ALA A 19 -39.14 -20.09 3.71
N ALA A 20 -38.67 -21.30 3.39
CA ALA A 20 -37.99 -21.72 2.17
C ALA A 20 -38.85 -21.50 0.90
N GLY A 21 -39.08 -20.24 0.54
CA GLY A 21 -39.80 -19.77 -0.62
C GLY A 21 -38.87 -19.10 -1.63
N ARG A 22 -39.19 -19.25 -2.91
CA ARG A 22 -38.57 -18.52 -4.03
C ARG A 22 -38.61 -17.02 -3.75
N ALA A 23 -37.57 -16.28 -4.15
CA ALA A 23 -37.62 -14.83 -4.16
C ALA A 23 -38.85 -14.34 -4.95
N PRO A 24 -39.54 -13.27 -4.52
CA PRO A 24 -40.63 -12.71 -5.31
C PRO A 24 -40.11 -12.34 -6.71
N ASP A 25 -40.92 -12.62 -7.75
CA ASP A 25 -40.57 -12.21 -9.12
C ASP A 25 -40.31 -10.70 -9.15
N ALA A 26 -39.24 -10.29 -9.84
CA ALA A 26 -38.95 -8.88 -10.02
C ALA A 26 -40.11 -8.15 -10.72
N GLY A 27 -40.26 -6.87 -10.39
CA GLY A 27 -41.25 -5.99 -10.97
C GLY A 27 -40.94 -5.65 -12.44
N LYS A 28 -41.32 -4.45 -12.85
CA LYS A 28 -40.88 -3.92 -14.16
C LYS A 28 -39.63 -3.09 -13.93
N PHE A 29 -38.70 -3.14 -14.89
CA PHE A 29 -37.57 -2.22 -14.95
C PHE A 29 -38.06 -0.77 -14.72
N PRO A 30 -37.44 -0.01 -13.80
CA PRO A 30 -37.91 1.32 -13.44
C PRO A 30 -37.86 2.29 -14.63
N ALA A 31 -38.81 3.23 -14.66
CA ALA A 31 -38.80 4.31 -15.64
C ALA A 31 -37.71 5.36 -15.34
N ASP A 32 -37.36 5.52 -14.07
CA ASP A 32 -36.25 6.34 -13.58
C ASP A 32 -35.31 5.45 -12.75
N VAL A 33 -34.11 5.19 -13.28
CA VAL A 33 -33.11 4.34 -12.62
C VAL A 33 -32.64 4.92 -11.29
N HIS A 34 -32.73 6.24 -11.10
CA HIS A 34 -32.30 6.89 -9.86
C HIS A 34 -33.22 6.60 -8.68
N SER A 35 -34.45 6.13 -8.92
CA SER A 35 -35.31 5.64 -7.84
C SER A 35 -34.78 4.36 -7.18
N TYR A 36 -33.77 3.72 -7.78
CA TYR A 36 -33.00 2.62 -7.19
C TYR A 36 -31.62 3.10 -6.77
N LEU A 37 -30.91 3.82 -7.64
CA LEU A 37 -29.54 4.27 -7.36
C LEU A 37 -29.43 5.25 -6.19
N GLU A 38 -30.51 5.92 -5.77
CA GLU A 38 -30.52 6.85 -4.63
C GLU A 38 -31.35 6.34 -3.45
N ASP A 39 -31.68 5.05 -3.40
CA ASP A 39 -32.49 4.43 -2.34
C ASP A 39 -31.65 3.43 -1.51
N PRO A 40 -31.24 3.78 -0.27
CA PRO A 40 -30.45 2.89 0.57
C PRO A 40 -31.22 1.65 1.04
N GLU A 41 -32.57 1.63 0.96
CA GLU A 41 -33.37 0.44 1.27
C GLU A 41 -33.46 -0.54 0.09
N LYS A 42 -33.05 -0.10 -1.12
CA LYS A 42 -32.94 -0.93 -2.33
C LYS A 42 -31.56 -1.60 -2.42
N THR A 43 -31.32 -2.55 -1.53
CA THR A 43 -30.14 -3.42 -1.51
C THR A 43 -30.16 -4.49 -2.61
N GLY A 44 -31.34 -4.96 -2.99
CA GLY A 44 -31.53 -5.94 -4.07
C GLY A 44 -33.00 -6.14 -4.44
N GLU A 45 -33.24 -6.73 -5.61
CA GLU A 45 -34.56 -7.12 -6.11
C GLU A 45 -34.46 -8.44 -6.89
N GLY A 46 -35.35 -9.40 -6.61
CA GLY A 46 -35.36 -10.69 -7.33
C GLY A 46 -34.20 -11.62 -6.99
N GLN A 47 -33.44 -11.31 -5.93
CA GLN A 47 -32.31 -12.10 -5.48
C GLN A 47 -32.74 -13.25 -4.57
N GLU A 48 -32.04 -14.38 -4.68
CA GLU A 48 -32.15 -15.48 -3.73
C GLU A 48 -31.48 -15.11 -2.40
N PRO A 49 -31.97 -15.62 -1.26
CA PRO A 49 -31.35 -15.37 0.04
C PRO A 49 -29.89 -15.83 0.09
N PRO A 50 -29.01 -15.14 0.85
CA PRO A 50 -27.63 -15.59 1.06
C PRO A 50 -27.56 -17.01 1.63
N HIS A 51 -26.62 -17.81 1.11
CA HIS A 51 -26.40 -19.18 1.52
C HIS A 51 -24.95 -19.61 1.24
N THR A 52 -24.50 -20.69 1.86
CA THR A 52 -23.18 -21.24 1.54
C THR A 52 -23.18 -21.94 0.18
N ARG A 53 -22.04 -21.95 -0.51
CA ARG A 53 -21.96 -22.58 -1.83
C ARG A 53 -21.87 -24.11 -1.73
N LEU A 54 -23.00 -24.79 -1.99
CA LEU A 54 -23.06 -26.25 -2.07
C LEU A 54 -22.53 -26.79 -3.40
N LYS A 55 -21.20 -26.94 -3.51
CA LYS A 55 -20.52 -27.37 -4.74
C LYS A 55 -20.98 -28.75 -5.20
N PRO A 56 -21.44 -28.92 -6.46
CA PRO A 56 -21.69 -30.23 -7.05
C PRO A 56 -20.43 -31.10 -7.00
N THR A 57 -20.59 -32.40 -6.74
CA THR A 57 -19.47 -33.35 -6.74
C THR A 57 -19.87 -34.69 -7.36
N GLY A 58 -18.88 -35.45 -7.85
CA GLY A 58 -19.06 -36.72 -8.56
C GLY A 58 -19.07 -36.59 -10.10
N PRO A 59 -19.33 -37.70 -10.83
CA PRO A 59 -19.18 -37.77 -12.29
C PRO A 59 -20.02 -36.75 -13.07
N ASP A 60 -21.15 -36.31 -12.50
CA ASP A 60 -22.07 -35.36 -13.11
C ASP A 60 -21.86 -33.91 -12.62
N ALA A 61 -20.83 -33.60 -11.83
CA ALA A 61 -20.67 -32.26 -11.25
C ALA A 61 -20.60 -31.15 -12.31
N GLU A 62 -19.78 -31.34 -13.35
CA GLU A 62 -19.63 -30.40 -14.47
C GLU A 62 -20.86 -30.32 -15.38
N LYS A 63 -21.78 -31.28 -15.28
CA LYS A 63 -23.02 -31.30 -16.06
C LYS A 63 -23.98 -30.20 -15.63
N TRP A 64 -23.91 -29.78 -14.38
CA TRP A 64 -24.88 -28.89 -13.74
C TRP A 64 -24.38 -27.46 -13.53
N GLN A 65 -23.21 -27.10 -14.07
CA GLN A 65 -22.65 -25.76 -13.95
C GLN A 65 -21.94 -25.32 -15.23
N ARG A 66 -21.92 -24.02 -15.47
CA ARG A 66 -21.24 -23.34 -16.58
C ARG A 66 -20.64 -22.03 -16.07
N SER A 67 -19.35 -21.79 -16.31
CA SER A 67 -18.78 -20.44 -16.16
C SER A 67 -19.26 -19.58 -17.32
N LEU A 68 -19.59 -18.33 -17.02
CA LEU A 68 -19.89 -17.29 -18.00
C LEU A 68 -18.74 -16.28 -18.13
N ASP A 69 -17.60 -16.55 -17.49
CA ASP A 69 -16.37 -15.76 -17.65
C ASP A 69 -15.88 -15.78 -19.10
N GLY A 70 -14.95 -14.87 -19.40
CA GLY A 70 -14.35 -14.68 -20.71
C GLY A 70 -14.96 -13.51 -21.47
N SER A 71 -15.13 -13.65 -22.78
CA SER A 71 -15.47 -12.50 -23.64
C SER A 71 -16.94 -12.09 -23.55
N TRP A 72 -17.19 -10.84 -23.18
CA TRP A 72 -18.50 -10.18 -23.20
C TRP A 72 -18.49 -9.03 -24.21
N ARG A 73 -19.67 -8.68 -24.73
CA ARG A 73 -19.86 -7.41 -25.46
C ARG A 73 -20.14 -6.31 -24.45
N PHE A 74 -19.52 -5.16 -24.61
CA PHE A 74 -19.56 -4.07 -23.65
C PHE A 74 -19.64 -2.70 -24.34
N ALA A 75 -20.46 -1.80 -23.82
CA ALA A 75 -20.47 -0.39 -24.15
C ALA A 75 -20.51 0.43 -22.85
N LEU A 76 -19.84 1.59 -22.83
CA LEU A 76 -19.81 2.50 -21.68
C LEU A 76 -20.45 3.84 -22.07
N ALA A 77 -21.31 4.36 -21.20
CA ALA A 77 -21.88 5.69 -21.30
C ALA A 77 -21.43 6.54 -20.12
N ASP A 78 -21.34 7.87 -20.29
CA ASP A 78 -20.93 8.80 -19.23
C ASP A 78 -22.01 8.94 -18.13
N LYS A 79 -23.28 8.68 -18.48
CA LYS A 79 -24.44 8.79 -17.59
C LYS A 79 -25.43 7.63 -17.75
N PRO A 80 -26.26 7.34 -16.73
CA PRO A 80 -27.29 6.31 -16.80
C PRO A 80 -28.29 6.52 -17.94
N GLU A 81 -28.66 7.76 -18.23
CA GLU A 81 -29.63 8.12 -19.28
C GLU A 81 -29.08 7.90 -20.69
N ASP A 82 -27.75 7.88 -20.83
CA ASP A 82 -27.04 7.74 -22.10
C ASP A 82 -26.70 6.26 -22.42
N ALA A 83 -27.04 5.33 -21.51
CA ALA A 83 -26.85 3.91 -21.76
C ALA A 83 -27.60 3.45 -23.03
N PRO A 84 -27.02 2.55 -23.87
CA PRO A 84 -27.62 2.19 -25.15
C PRO A 84 -29.07 1.68 -25.01
N ALA A 85 -30.02 2.49 -25.49
CA ALA A 85 -31.43 2.28 -25.20
C ALA A 85 -31.94 0.91 -25.65
N GLY A 86 -32.41 0.10 -24.68
CA GLY A 86 -32.99 -1.22 -24.95
C GLY A 86 -31.98 -2.28 -25.38
N PHE A 87 -30.69 -2.14 -25.05
CA PHE A 87 -29.65 -3.12 -25.39
C PHE A 87 -29.93 -4.55 -24.88
N TRP A 88 -30.73 -4.68 -23.82
CA TRP A 88 -31.17 -5.96 -23.25
C TRP A 88 -32.17 -6.72 -24.14
N LYS A 89 -32.81 -6.07 -25.12
CA LYS A 89 -33.83 -6.70 -25.98
C LYS A 89 -33.24 -7.83 -26.82
N GLU A 90 -34.05 -8.86 -27.06
CA GLU A 90 -33.65 -9.93 -27.98
C GLU A 90 -33.38 -9.38 -29.38
N GLY A 91 -32.31 -9.87 -30.01
CA GLY A 91 -31.93 -9.45 -31.36
C GLY A 91 -31.28 -8.06 -31.46
N TYR A 92 -31.03 -7.37 -30.35
CA TYR A 92 -30.29 -6.10 -30.38
C TYR A 92 -28.93 -6.27 -31.08
N ASP A 93 -28.61 -5.34 -31.99
CA ASP A 93 -27.33 -5.30 -32.69
C ASP A 93 -26.24 -4.71 -31.80
N ALA A 94 -25.54 -5.57 -31.08
CA ALA A 94 -24.37 -5.18 -30.29
C ALA A 94 -23.09 -5.25 -31.15
N SER A 95 -23.09 -4.54 -32.27
CA SER A 95 -21.92 -4.37 -33.16
C SER A 95 -21.09 -3.16 -32.73
N SER A 96 -19.85 -3.06 -33.22
CA SER A 96 -19.01 -1.89 -32.99
C SER A 96 -19.60 -0.61 -33.55
N SER A 97 -20.45 -0.70 -34.58
CA SER A 97 -21.19 0.45 -35.11
C SER A 97 -22.21 1.03 -34.12
N GLN A 98 -22.60 0.26 -33.11
CA GLN A 98 -23.48 0.66 -32.00
C GLN A 98 -22.69 0.95 -30.71
N GLY A 99 -21.37 1.13 -30.80
CA GLY A 99 -20.52 1.45 -29.64
C GLY A 99 -20.09 0.25 -28.80
N PHE A 100 -20.40 -0.99 -29.20
CA PHE A 100 -20.00 -2.18 -28.46
C PHE A 100 -18.59 -2.66 -28.83
N GLN A 101 -17.77 -2.90 -27.81
CA GLN A 101 -16.48 -3.58 -27.89
C GLN A 101 -16.50 -4.92 -27.16
N ARG A 102 -15.39 -5.65 -27.18
CA ARG A 102 -15.22 -6.89 -26.41
C ARG A 102 -14.34 -6.63 -25.20
N VAL A 103 -14.81 -7.07 -24.03
CA VAL A 103 -14.05 -7.07 -22.77
C VAL A 103 -13.98 -8.49 -22.22
N LYS A 104 -13.06 -8.74 -21.29
CA LYS A 104 -12.95 -10.02 -20.59
C LYS A 104 -13.54 -9.85 -19.19
N VAL A 105 -14.63 -10.56 -18.88
CA VAL A 105 -15.21 -10.67 -17.54
C VAL A 105 -14.56 -11.87 -16.83
N PRO A 106 -14.10 -11.76 -15.58
CA PRO A 106 -14.20 -10.60 -14.68
C PRO A 106 -13.45 -9.35 -15.19
N HIS A 107 -14.09 -8.19 -15.09
CA HIS A 107 -13.73 -6.95 -15.77
C HIS A 107 -13.85 -5.73 -14.84
N THR A 108 -12.76 -4.95 -14.76
CA THR A 108 -12.71 -3.62 -14.16
C THR A 108 -12.43 -2.62 -15.28
N TRP A 109 -13.34 -1.68 -15.57
CA TRP A 109 -13.20 -0.89 -16.80
C TRP A 109 -12.17 0.25 -16.70
N GLN A 110 -11.76 0.66 -15.49
CA GLN A 110 -10.77 1.72 -15.29
C GLN A 110 -9.36 1.28 -15.74
N THR A 111 -9.02 -0.01 -15.60
CA THR A 111 -7.71 -0.54 -16.01
C THR A 111 -7.60 -0.78 -17.52
N ASP A 112 -8.73 -0.86 -18.21
CA ASP A 112 -8.82 -0.85 -19.69
C ASP A 112 -8.83 0.59 -20.26
N ASP A 113 -8.61 1.60 -19.41
CA ASP A 113 -8.62 3.03 -19.77
C ASP A 113 -9.95 3.49 -20.39
N LEU A 114 -11.08 2.88 -19.97
CA LEU A 114 -12.42 3.22 -20.49
C LEU A 114 -13.08 4.36 -19.72
N ASP A 115 -12.69 4.57 -18.47
CA ASP A 115 -13.19 5.60 -17.55
C ASP A 115 -12.03 6.25 -16.76
N HIS A 116 -12.29 7.35 -16.06
CA HIS A 116 -11.31 8.05 -15.23
C HIS A 116 -11.00 7.23 -13.97
N PRO A 117 -9.73 6.89 -13.71
CA PRO A 117 -9.34 6.23 -12.47
C PRO A 117 -9.32 7.26 -11.33
N ILE A 118 -9.90 6.92 -10.17
CA ILE A 118 -9.96 7.80 -9.00
C ILE A 118 -9.48 7.00 -7.79
N PHE A 119 -8.50 7.54 -7.06
CA PHE A 119 -8.06 7.00 -5.77
C PHE A 119 -8.56 7.93 -4.66
N ARG A 120 -9.17 7.38 -3.59
CA ARG A 120 -9.61 8.15 -2.44
C ARG A 120 -9.41 7.38 -1.12
N ASN A 121 -8.96 8.08 -0.08
CA ASN A 121 -8.96 7.71 1.33
C ASN A 121 -10.31 8.07 1.97
N ILE A 122 -10.40 9.21 2.67
CA ILE A 122 -11.60 9.60 3.45
C ILE A 122 -12.69 10.20 2.58
N ASP A 123 -12.40 11.27 1.83
CA ASP A 123 -13.43 11.95 1.06
C ASP A 123 -13.85 11.10 -0.15
N GLY A 124 -15.12 10.69 -0.16
CA GLY A 124 -15.64 9.80 -1.20
C GLY A 124 -15.63 10.42 -2.62
N GLU A 125 -15.63 9.56 -3.64
CA GLU A 125 -15.64 9.97 -5.06
C GLU A 125 -16.99 10.55 -5.55
N ILE A 126 -18.02 10.53 -4.71
CA ILE A 126 -19.40 10.95 -5.01
C ILE A 126 -19.58 12.47 -4.81
N VAL A 127 -18.54 13.16 -4.34
CA VAL A 127 -18.55 14.61 -4.09
C VAL A 127 -18.94 15.42 -5.36
N PRO A 128 -19.70 16.52 -5.20
CA PRO A 128 -20.18 17.13 -3.95
C PRO A 128 -21.53 16.58 -3.43
N GLU A 129 -22.05 15.47 -3.99
CA GLU A 129 -23.35 14.93 -3.59
C GLU A 129 -23.32 14.36 -2.16
N LYS A 130 -24.45 14.47 -1.47
CA LYS A 130 -24.60 13.97 -0.09
C LYS A 130 -25.49 12.72 -0.05
N PRO A 131 -25.28 11.80 0.90
CA PRO A 131 -26.08 10.58 0.99
C PRO A 131 -27.59 10.88 1.03
N PRO A 132 -28.44 10.14 0.27
CA PRO A 132 -28.10 9.03 -0.63
C PRO A 132 -27.97 9.43 -2.13
N LYS A 133 -27.75 10.71 -2.46
CA LYS A 133 -27.74 11.21 -3.85
C LYS A 133 -26.47 10.83 -4.60
N VAL A 134 -26.57 10.65 -5.92
CA VAL A 134 -25.41 10.35 -6.78
C VAL A 134 -25.28 11.39 -7.90
N PRO A 135 -24.08 11.61 -8.46
CA PRO A 135 -23.88 12.72 -9.38
C PRO A 135 -24.67 12.53 -10.67
N ARG A 136 -25.29 13.62 -11.14
CA ARG A 136 -26.10 13.66 -12.36
C ARG A 136 -25.31 14.15 -13.58
N ASP A 137 -24.17 14.80 -13.34
CA ASP A 137 -23.30 15.31 -14.40
C ASP A 137 -22.36 14.24 -14.96
N VAL A 138 -22.07 13.20 -14.17
CA VAL A 138 -21.31 12.01 -14.57
C VAL A 138 -21.68 10.86 -13.64
N ASN A 139 -22.04 9.70 -14.20
CA ASN A 139 -22.15 8.42 -13.48
C ASN A 139 -21.96 7.28 -14.50
N PRO A 140 -20.70 6.88 -14.75
CA PRO A 140 -20.35 5.94 -15.80
C PRO A 140 -21.17 4.65 -15.71
N THR A 141 -21.80 4.28 -16.82
CA THR A 141 -22.77 3.18 -16.88
C THR A 141 -22.39 2.19 -17.98
N GLY A 142 -22.09 0.95 -17.58
CA GLY A 142 -21.62 -0.13 -18.44
C GLY A 142 -22.73 -1.10 -18.85
N ALA A 143 -22.93 -1.27 -20.15
CA ALA A 143 -23.88 -2.22 -20.75
C ALA A 143 -23.16 -3.50 -21.21
N TYR A 144 -23.37 -4.61 -20.51
CA TYR A 144 -22.75 -5.91 -20.75
C TYR A 144 -23.73 -6.89 -21.43
N LEU A 145 -23.25 -7.65 -22.41
CA LEU A 145 -24.01 -8.69 -23.12
C LEU A 145 -23.23 -9.98 -23.30
N ARG A 146 -23.86 -11.10 -22.96
CA ARG A 146 -23.33 -12.47 -23.14
C ARG A 146 -24.38 -13.40 -23.70
N ASP A 147 -24.04 -14.06 -24.80
CA ASP A 147 -24.83 -15.18 -25.32
C ASP A 147 -24.40 -16.48 -24.61
N VAL A 148 -25.38 -17.29 -24.20
CA VAL A 148 -25.18 -18.50 -23.40
C VAL A 148 -25.92 -19.67 -24.03
N GLN A 149 -25.27 -20.83 -24.05
CA GLN A 149 -25.88 -22.09 -24.49
C GLN A 149 -26.30 -22.92 -23.28
N VAL A 150 -27.61 -23.08 -23.08
CA VAL A 150 -28.18 -23.88 -21.99
C VAL A 150 -28.47 -25.30 -22.48
N PRO A 151 -27.88 -26.34 -21.85
CA PRO A 151 -28.10 -27.72 -22.27
C PRO A 151 -29.56 -28.15 -22.10
N LYS A 152 -30.10 -28.93 -23.04
CA LYS A 152 -31.45 -29.52 -22.94
C LYS A 152 -31.62 -30.40 -21.70
N SER A 153 -30.54 -30.97 -21.15
CA SER A 153 -30.58 -31.77 -19.92
C SER A 153 -30.96 -30.98 -18.66
N TRP A 154 -31.01 -29.64 -18.74
CA TRP A 154 -31.45 -28.77 -17.66
C TRP A 154 -32.96 -28.52 -17.67
N ASP A 155 -33.66 -28.94 -18.72
CA ASP A 155 -35.12 -28.80 -18.83
C ASP A 155 -35.84 -29.47 -17.64
N GLY A 156 -36.85 -28.79 -17.08
CA GLY A 156 -37.57 -29.21 -15.89
C GLY A 156 -36.80 -29.10 -14.56
N ARG A 157 -35.59 -28.51 -14.55
CA ARG A 157 -34.79 -28.24 -13.34
C ARG A 157 -34.76 -26.75 -13.03
N ARG A 158 -34.39 -26.40 -11.80
CA ARG A 158 -34.11 -25.02 -11.41
C ARG A 158 -32.79 -24.58 -12.03
N GLN A 159 -32.71 -23.31 -12.42
CA GLN A 159 -31.56 -22.70 -13.09
C GLN A 159 -31.29 -21.34 -12.45
N VAL A 160 -30.04 -21.11 -12.03
CA VAL A 160 -29.64 -19.92 -11.27
C VAL A 160 -28.48 -19.25 -11.95
N LEU A 161 -28.59 -17.93 -12.11
CA LEU A 161 -27.52 -17.05 -12.56
C LEU A 161 -26.89 -16.41 -11.33
N ARG A 162 -25.57 -16.56 -11.18
CA ARG A 162 -24.79 -16.08 -10.04
C ARG A 162 -23.69 -15.14 -10.51
N PHE A 163 -23.61 -13.98 -9.88
CA PHE A 163 -22.50 -13.04 -9.99
C PHE A 163 -21.76 -13.04 -8.65
N ASP A 164 -20.47 -13.37 -8.64
CA ASP A 164 -19.67 -13.37 -7.40
C ASP A 164 -19.28 -11.95 -6.93
N GLY A 165 -19.50 -10.92 -7.77
CA GLY A 165 -19.29 -9.51 -7.42
C GLY A 165 -19.49 -8.55 -8.59
N MET A 166 -20.31 -7.53 -8.37
CA MET A 166 -20.63 -6.44 -9.32
C MET A 166 -20.69 -5.13 -8.55
N THR A 167 -19.78 -4.19 -8.81
CA THR A 167 -19.79 -2.89 -8.11
C THR A 167 -20.11 -1.73 -9.06
N SER A 168 -20.89 -0.72 -8.64
CA SER A 168 -21.54 -0.62 -7.30
C SER A 168 -23.00 -1.08 -7.28
N ALA A 169 -23.68 -1.05 -8.43
CA ALA A 169 -25.06 -1.47 -8.59
C ALA A 169 -25.35 -1.98 -10.00
N ALA A 170 -26.26 -2.95 -10.14
CA ALA A 170 -26.53 -3.57 -11.43
C ALA A 170 -28.00 -3.97 -11.65
N PHE A 171 -28.51 -3.73 -12.86
CA PHE A 171 -29.78 -4.30 -13.34
C PHE A 171 -29.50 -5.49 -14.26
N VAL A 172 -30.29 -6.57 -14.13
CA VAL A 172 -30.08 -7.84 -14.85
C VAL A 172 -31.28 -8.20 -15.70
N TRP A 173 -31.03 -8.65 -16.93
CA TRP A 173 -32.04 -9.21 -17.84
C TRP A 173 -31.58 -10.54 -18.44
N VAL A 174 -32.55 -11.39 -18.70
CA VAL A 174 -32.37 -12.63 -19.47
C VAL A 174 -33.41 -12.66 -20.57
N ASN A 175 -32.95 -12.84 -21.82
CA ASN A 175 -33.82 -12.94 -23.00
C ASN A 175 -34.80 -11.75 -23.13
N GLY A 176 -34.32 -10.53 -22.88
CA GLY A 176 -35.11 -9.29 -22.95
C GLY A 176 -36.07 -9.03 -21.79
N ARG A 177 -36.14 -9.93 -20.81
CA ARG A 177 -37.00 -9.82 -19.62
C ARG A 177 -36.17 -9.44 -18.41
N TYR A 178 -36.66 -8.46 -17.65
CA TYR A 178 -36.02 -8.00 -16.41
C TYR A 178 -36.08 -9.09 -15.35
N VAL A 179 -34.96 -9.33 -14.68
CA VAL A 179 -34.79 -10.40 -13.69
C VAL A 179 -34.62 -9.83 -12.29
N GLY A 180 -33.93 -8.69 -12.14
CA GLY A 180 -33.69 -8.11 -10.82
C GLY A 180 -32.60 -7.05 -10.78
N TYR A 181 -32.27 -6.63 -9.56
CA TYR A 181 -31.32 -5.57 -9.22
C TYR A 181 -30.42 -5.99 -8.06
N ASP A 182 -29.23 -5.42 -8.01
CA ASP A 182 -28.21 -5.62 -6.98
C ASP A 182 -27.52 -4.29 -6.62
N GLN A 183 -27.23 -4.09 -5.33
CA GLN A 183 -26.51 -2.94 -4.78
C GLN A 183 -25.59 -3.37 -3.64
N GLY A 184 -24.29 -3.30 -3.89
CA GLY A 184 -23.25 -3.92 -3.06
C GLY A 184 -22.41 -4.89 -3.89
N GLY A 185 -21.08 -4.77 -3.78
CA GLY A 185 -20.17 -5.37 -4.75
C GLY A 185 -19.54 -6.71 -4.38
N TYR A 186 -19.53 -7.08 -3.09
CA TYR A 186 -18.58 -8.04 -2.53
C TYR A 186 -19.26 -9.28 -1.92
N VAL A 187 -20.58 -9.28 -1.79
CA VAL A 187 -21.41 -10.46 -1.58
C VAL A 187 -22.01 -10.93 -2.92
N PRO A 188 -22.10 -12.25 -3.19
CA PRO A 188 -22.67 -12.75 -4.43
C PRO A 188 -24.16 -12.47 -4.60
N ALA A 189 -24.56 -11.99 -5.79
CA ALA A 189 -25.95 -11.85 -6.20
C ALA A 189 -26.41 -13.05 -7.03
N GLU A 190 -27.49 -13.71 -6.61
CA GLU A 190 -28.07 -14.87 -7.29
C GLU A 190 -29.51 -14.65 -7.71
N PHE A 191 -29.87 -15.06 -8.94
CA PHE A 191 -31.22 -14.93 -9.48
C PHE A 191 -31.73 -16.28 -10.01
N ASP A 192 -32.91 -16.72 -9.57
CA ASP A 192 -33.61 -17.86 -10.20
C ASP A 192 -34.14 -17.45 -11.58
N VAL A 193 -33.45 -17.92 -12.62
CA VAL A 193 -33.72 -17.60 -14.02
C VAL A 193 -34.44 -18.73 -14.76
N THR A 194 -35.04 -19.67 -14.02
CA THR A 194 -35.69 -20.87 -14.59
C THR A 194 -36.75 -20.51 -15.63
N ASP A 195 -37.60 -19.53 -15.32
CA ASP A 195 -38.71 -19.11 -16.21
C ASP A 195 -38.27 -18.13 -17.30
N TYR A 196 -37.01 -17.73 -17.30
CA TYR A 196 -36.43 -16.75 -18.23
C TYR A 196 -35.57 -17.42 -19.31
N LEU A 197 -35.00 -18.58 -19.00
CA LEU A 197 -34.16 -19.37 -19.91
C LEU A 197 -34.98 -20.36 -20.76
N ARG A 198 -34.37 -20.78 -21.87
CA ARG A 198 -34.86 -21.83 -22.77
C ARG A 198 -33.72 -22.77 -23.16
N PRO A 199 -33.99 -24.04 -23.54
CA PRO A 199 -32.95 -24.89 -24.10
C PRO A 199 -32.28 -24.27 -25.33
N GLY A 200 -30.95 -24.37 -25.41
CA GLY A 200 -30.16 -23.78 -26.51
C GLY A 200 -29.75 -22.34 -26.24
N HIS A 201 -29.93 -21.47 -27.23
CA HIS A 201 -29.40 -20.10 -27.21
C HIS A 201 -30.22 -19.16 -26.32
N ASN A 202 -29.52 -18.47 -25.42
CA ASN A 202 -30.04 -17.45 -24.52
C ASN A 202 -29.10 -16.23 -24.52
N ARG A 203 -29.60 -15.10 -24.03
CA ARG A 203 -28.81 -13.88 -23.82
C ARG A 203 -28.99 -13.35 -22.41
N VAL A 204 -27.88 -13.05 -21.75
CA VAL A 204 -27.80 -12.30 -20.49
C VAL A 204 -27.37 -10.87 -20.82
N ALA A 205 -28.05 -9.90 -20.20
CA ALA A 205 -27.71 -8.49 -20.28
C ALA A 205 -27.60 -7.92 -18.86
N VAL A 206 -26.60 -7.06 -18.62
CA VAL A 206 -26.39 -6.41 -17.33
C VAL A 206 -26.06 -4.94 -17.56
N GLN A 207 -26.70 -4.04 -16.82
CA GLN A 207 -26.39 -2.62 -16.79
C GLN A 207 -25.79 -2.29 -15.43
N VAL A 208 -24.48 -2.03 -15.39
CA VAL A 208 -23.72 -1.74 -14.16
C VAL A 208 -23.51 -0.23 -14.05
N HIS A 209 -23.74 0.33 -12.88
CA HIS A 209 -23.55 1.74 -12.56
C HIS A 209 -22.34 1.90 -11.63
N ARG A 210 -21.52 2.94 -11.87
CA ARG A 210 -20.36 3.24 -11.03
C ARG A 210 -20.77 3.69 -9.62
N TRP A 211 -21.79 4.54 -9.55
CA TRP A 211 -22.27 5.13 -8.28
C TRP A 211 -23.74 4.82 -8.01
N SER A 212 -24.00 4.49 -6.75
CA SER A 212 -25.32 4.22 -6.15
C SER A 212 -25.30 4.62 -4.67
N ALA A 213 -26.43 4.51 -3.97
CA ALA A 213 -26.49 4.68 -2.53
C ALA A 213 -25.53 3.71 -1.81
N GLY A 214 -25.35 2.50 -2.33
CA GLY A 214 -24.38 1.54 -1.80
C GLY A 214 -22.93 2.02 -1.81
N SER A 215 -22.57 2.94 -2.71
CA SER A 215 -21.23 3.51 -2.79
C SER A 215 -20.85 4.33 -1.55
N TYR A 216 -21.82 4.86 -0.80
CA TYR A 216 -21.59 5.53 0.48
C TYR A 216 -21.20 4.57 1.62
N LEU A 217 -21.38 3.26 1.41
CA LEU A 217 -20.89 2.20 2.31
C LEU A 217 -19.58 1.57 1.79
N GLU A 218 -19.05 2.04 0.66
CA GLU A 218 -17.86 1.49 0.01
C GLU A 218 -16.74 2.55 -0.03
N ASP A 219 -16.61 3.32 1.07
CA ASP A 219 -15.70 4.46 1.20
C ASP A 219 -14.27 4.07 1.63
N TYR A 220 -13.77 2.95 1.13
CA TYR A 220 -12.45 2.38 1.40
C TYR A 220 -11.28 3.27 0.96
N ASP A 221 -10.13 3.25 1.65
CA ASP A 221 -8.88 3.87 1.18
C ASP A 221 -8.21 3.13 0.01
N GLN A 222 -8.81 3.22 -1.18
CA GLN A 222 -8.46 2.41 -2.35
C GLN A 222 -8.80 3.11 -3.68
N TRP A 223 -8.33 2.53 -4.78
CA TRP A 223 -8.86 2.86 -6.10
C TRP A 223 -10.34 2.52 -6.21
N ARG A 224 -11.09 3.45 -6.78
CA ARG A 224 -12.52 3.32 -7.02
C ARG A 224 -12.78 2.68 -8.38
N PHE A 225 -13.32 1.47 -8.34
CA PHE A 225 -13.50 0.60 -9.49
C PHE A 225 -14.98 0.35 -9.77
N ALA A 226 -15.30 -0.04 -11.00
CA ALA A 226 -16.64 -0.49 -11.37
C ALA A 226 -16.61 -1.57 -12.45
N GLY A 227 -17.65 -2.40 -12.45
CA GLY A 227 -17.83 -3.50 -13.39
C GLY A 227 -18.18 -4.83 -12.73
N ILE A 228 -18.23 -5.87 -13.56
CA ILE A 228 -18.44 -7.25 -13.13
C ILE A 228 -17.06 -7.83 -12.79
N PHE A 229 -16.53 -7.50 -11.62
CA PHE A 229 -15.11 -7.67 -11.28
C PHE A 229 -14.78 -9.05 -10.67
N ARG A 230 -15.78 -9.88 -10.36
CA ARG A 230 -15.61 -11.31 -10.00
C ARG A 230 -16.33 -12.24 -10.97
N SER A 231 -16.19 -13.53 -10.74
CA SER A 231 -16.65 -14.59 -11.65
C SER A 231 -18.17 -14.57 -11.85
N VAL A 232 -18.63 -14.99 -13.02
CA VAL A 232 -20.05 -15.19 -13.34
C VAL A 232 -20.30 -16.65 -13.67
N SER A 233 -21.37 -17.23 -13.12
CA SER A 233 -21.72 -18.61 -13.40
C SER A 233 -23.23 -18.84 -13.55
N LEU A 234 -23.58 -19.88 -14.30
CA LEU A 234 -24.92 -20.40 -14.40
C LEU A 234 -24.91 -21.85 -13.90
N TYR A 235 -25.82 -22.21 -13.00
CA TYR A 235 -25.90 -23.57 -12.46
C TYR A 235 -27.33 -24.10 -12.34
N SER A 236 -27.49 -25.42 -12.25
CA SER A 236 -28.79 -26.09 -12.21
C SER A 236 -28.95 -27.08 -11.06
N THR A 237 -29.99 -26.91 -10.27
CA THR A 237 -30.37 -27.79 -9.17
C THR A 237 -31.70 -28.50 -9.46
N PRO A 238 -31.99 -29.65 -8.82
CA PRO A 238 -33.33 -30.22 -8.88
C PRO A 238 -34.34 -29.27 -8.23
N LYS A 239 -35.64 -29.43 -8.53
CA LYS A 239 -36.70 -28.59 -7.96
C LYS A 239 -36.84 -28.75 -6.44
N THR A 240 -36.61 -29.95 -5.92
CA THR A 240 -36.42 -30.20 -4.48
C THR A 240 -34.93 -30.35 -4.24
N ARG A 241 -34.34 -29.50 -3.41
CA ARG A 241 -32.88 -29.35 -3.29
C ARG A 241 -32.47 -29.03 -1.86
N MET A 242 -31.23 -29.38 -1.53
CA MET A 242 -30.47 -28.77 -0.44
C MET A 242 -30.18 -27.33 -0.89
N GLU A 243 -30.71 -26.37 -0.14
CA GLU A 243 -30.54 -24.94 -0.37
C GLU A 243 -29.27 -24.45 0.30
N ASP A 244 -29.12 -24.80 1.57
CA ASP A 244 -28.01 -24.38 2.41
C ASP A 244 -27.56 -25.52 3.31
N ALA A 245 -26.34 -25.43 3.83
CA ALA A 245 -25.86 -26.34 4.85
C ALA A 245 -24.94 -25.63 5.85
N TYR A 246 -25.26 -25.69 7.14
CA TYR A 246 -24.41 -25.16 8.19
C TYR A 246 -23.66 -26.29 8.90
N VAL A 247 -22.34 -26.29 8.79
CA VAL A 247 -21.45 -27.33 9.33
C VAL A 247 -20.72 -26.79 10.55
N THR A 248 -20.88 -27.46 11.70
CA THR A 248 -20.18 -27.12 12.93
C THR A 248 -19.42 -28.32 13.49
N THR A 249 -18.28 -28.03 14.11
CA THR A 249 -17.50 -29.00 14.87
C THR A 249 -17.37 -28.50 16.29
N ASP A 250 -17.71 -29.35 17.25
CA ASP A 250 -17.62 -29.07 18.68
C ASP A 250 -16.64 -30.06 19.29
N LEU A 251 -15.49 -29.56 19.73
CA LEU A 251 -14.46 -30.39 20.38
C LEU A 251 -14.82 -30.63 21.85
N ASP A 252 -14.53 -31.83 22.37
CA ASP A 252 -14.70 -32.09 23.79
C ASP A 252 -13.73 -31.24 24.66
N ALA A 253 -13.94 -31.23 25.98
CA ALA A 253 -13.14 -30.43 26.91
C ALA A 253 -11.63 -30.79 26.93
N ASP A 254 -11.25 -31.97 26.44
CA ASP A 254 -9.86 -32.40 26.26
C ASP A 254 -9.33 -32.07 24.85
N TYR A 255 -10.15 -31.41 24.04
CA TYR A 255 -9.98 -31.15 22.61
C TYR A 255 -9.65 -32.42 21.81
N ARG A 256 -10.11 -33.59 22.24
CA ARG A 256 -9.69 -34.88 21.72
C ARG A 256 -10.65 -35.43 20.67
N ASP A 257 -11.90 -35.66 21.05
CA ASP A 257 -12.96 -36.12 20.15
C ASP A 257 -13.83 -34.93 19.73
N ALA A 258 -14.63 -35.10 18.68
CA ALA A 258 -15.48 -34.04 18.15
C ALA A 258 -16.89 -34.52 17.82
N THR A 259 -17.87 -33.66 18.07
CA THR A 259 -19.21 -33.77 17.49
C THR A 259 -19.23 -32.99 16.18
N LEU A 260 -19.44 -33.67 15.06
CA LEU A 260 -19.75 -33.04 13.77
C LEU A 260 -21.27 -32.92 13.64
N ARG A 261 -21.77 -31.69 13.51
CA ARG A 261 -23.18 -31.39 13.22
C ARG A 261 -23.29 -30.72 11.86
N THR A 262 -24.34 -31.06 11.12
CA THR A 262 -24.66 -30.41 9.85
C THR A 262 -26.15 -30.20 9.76
N GLU A 263 -26.57 -28.94 9.75
CA GLU A 263 -27.95 -28.55 9.46
C GLU A 263 -28.08 -28.34 7.96
N VAL A 264 -29.08 -28.95 7.33
CA VAL A 264 -29.32 -28.86 5.89
C VAL A 264 -30.74 -28.36 5.67
N ASP A 265 -30.84 -27.20 5.01
CA ASP A 265 -32.13 -26.64 4.61
C ASP A 265 -32.52 -27.17 3.22
N ILE A 266 -33.79 -27.55 3.08
CA ILE A 266 -34.37 -28.21 1.91
C ILE A 266 -35.46 -27.30 1.34
N ALA A 267 -35.17 -26.71 0.18
CA ALA A 267 -36.11 -25.88 -0.55
C ALA A 267 -36.85 -26.66 -1.64
N ARG A 268 -38.08 -26.22 -1.95
CA ARG A 268 -38.94 -26.83 -2.97
C ARG A 268 -39.50 -25.77 -3.91
N ALA A 269 -39.09 -25.81 -5.18
CA ALA A 269 -39.69 -25.04 -6.27
C ALA A 269 -41.00 -25.69 -6.77
N GLU A 270 -41.78 -24.94 -7.56
CA GLU A 270 -43.05 -25.42 -8.12
C GLU A 270 -42.87 -26.71 -8.94
N GLY A 271 -43.65 -27.75 -8.64
CA GLY A 271 -43.55 -29.07 -9.24
C GLY A 271 -42.41 -29.94 -8.68
N GLY A 272 -41.76 -29.54 -7.58
CA GLY A 272 -40.83 -30.38 -6.82
C GLY A 272 -41.53 -31.56 -6.12
N THR A 273 -40.75 -32.60 -5.80
CA THR A 273 -41.21 -33.79 -5.08
C THR A 273 -41.77 -33.43 -3.70
N LYS A 274 -43.00 -33.85 -3.41
CA LYS A 274 -43.70 -33.64 -2.13
C LYS A 274 -43.31 -34.69 -1.08
N GLY A 275 -43.45 -34.35 0.19
CA GLY A 275 -43.17 -35.24 1.33
C GLY A 275 -41.72 -35.20 1.79
N LYS A 276 -41.43 -35.97 2.85
CA LYS A 276 -40.11 -36.03 3.48
C LYS A 276 -39.05 -36.51 2.49
N GLN A 277 -37.92 -35.83 2.45
CA GLN A 277 -36.75 -36.24 1.71
C GLN A 277 -35.74 -36.86 2.66
N ARG A 278 -34.95 -37.81 2.17
CA ARG A 278 -33.90 -38.43 2.99
C ARG A 278 -32.56 -37.75 2.72
N VAL A 279 -31.97 -37.16 3.75
CA VAL A 279 -30.63 -36.56 3.70
C VAL A 279 -29.63 -37.50 4.38
N THR A 280 -28.46 -37.66 3.75
CA THR A 280 -27.35 -38.46 4.30
C THR A 280 -26.02 -37.73 4.11
N GLY A 281 -25.13 -37.82 5.11
CA GLY A 281 -23.78 -37.28 5.06
C GLY A 281 -22.71 -38.36 5.22
N VAL A 282 -21.62 -38.25 4.47
CA VAL A 282 -20.42 -39.09 4.63
C VAL A 282 -19.18 -38.21 4.68
N LEU A 283 -18.40 -38.36 5.74
CA LEU A 283 -17.13 -37.66 5.95
C LEU A 283 -15.97 -38.50 5.42
N TYR A 284 -15.13 -37.89 4.61
CA TYR A 284 -13.91 -38.48 4.05
C TYR A 284 -12.66 -37.76 4.55
N ASP A 285 -11.58 -38.51 4.78
CA ASP A 285 -10.27 -37.95 5.11
C ASP A 285 -9.59 -37.35 3.85
N PRO A 286 -8.46 -36.61 3.99
CA PRO A 286 -7.74 -36.05 2.84
C PRO A 286 -7.28 -37.09 1.79
N ARG A 287 -7.23 -38.38 2.14
CA ARG A 287 -6.86 -39.48 1.24
C ARG A 287 -8.08 -40.11 0.55
N GLY A 288 -9.28 -39.57 0.76
CA GLY A 288 -10.54 -40.06 0.20
C GLY A 288 -11.10 -41.30 0.90
N ARG A 289 -10.63 -41.65 2.10
CA ARG A 289 -11.16 -42.78 2.86
C ARG A 289 -12.36 -42.34 3.69
N GLU A 290 -13.40 -43.16 3.70
CA GLU A 290 -14.57 -42.92 4.55
C GLU A 290 -14.18 -43.01 6.04
N VAL A 291 -14.43 -41.93 6.78
CA VAL A 291 -14.14 -41.79 8.21
C VAL A 291 -15.39 -42.10 9.01
N ARG A 292 -16.51 -41.47 8.62
CA ARG A 292 -17.75 -41.55 9.37
C ARG A 292 -18.95 -41.27 8.48
N ARG A 293 -20.05 -41.98 8.73
CA ARG A 293 -21.38 -41.64 8.22
C ARG A 293 -22.12 -40.88 9.31
N LEU A 294 -22.77 -39.78 8.92
CA LEU A 294 -23.65 -39.04 9.82
C LEU A 294 -24.99 -39.77 9.94
N SER A 295 -25.79 -39.41 10.95
CA SER A 295 -27.19 -39.84 11.04
C SER A 295 -27.89 -39.59 9.70
N ALA A 296 -28.81 -40.48 9.32
CA ALA A 296 -29.70 -40.25 8.19
C ALA A 296 -31.00 -39.68 8.74
N GLU A 297 -31.54 -38.66 8.10
CA GLU A 297 -32.80 -38.04 8.51
C GLU A 297 -33.78 -37.98 7.36
N GLU A 298 -35.07 -38.17 7.68
CA GLU A 298 -36.19 -37.87 6.81
C GLU A 298 -36.87 -36.59 7.26
N ALA A 299 -36.70 -35.53 6.47
CA ALA A 299 -37.15 -34.19 6.81
C ALA A 299 -37.98 -33.56 5.68
N ASP A 300 -38.88 -32.66 6.05
CA ASP A 300 -39.56 -31.73 5.14
C ASP A 300 -39.25 -30.32 5.65
N GLY A 301 -38.38 -29.60 4.94
CA GLY A 301 -37.85 -28.31 5.39
C GLY A 301 -36.39 -28.41 5.87
N LYS A 302 -36.13 -28.89 7.07
CA LYS A 302 -34.78 -28.86 7.68
C LYS A 302 -34.37 -30.23 8.23
N ALA A 303 -33.14 -30.66 7.95
CA ALA A 303 -32.54 -31.90 8.47
C ALA A 303 -31.30 -31.58 9.31
N GLU A 304 -31.11 -32.30 10.41
CA GLU A 304 -29.94 -32.25 11.28
C GLU A 304 -29.19 -33.59 11.28
N LEU A 305 -27.99 -33.57 10.70
CA LEU A 305 -27.12 -34.73 10.64
C LEU A 305 -26.04 -34.60 11.74
N THR A 306 -25.81 -35.66 12.50
CA THR A 306 -24.79 -35.68 13.56
C THR A 306 -23.89 -36.91 13.48
N ALA A 307 -22.63 -36.75 13.85
CA ALA A 307 -21.70 -37.85 14.07
C ALA A 307 -20.66 -37.53 15.14
N GLN A 308 -20.38 -38.51 16.00
CA GLN A 308 -19.18 -38.53 16.83
C GLN A 308 -17.97 -38.97 16.00
N VAL A 309 -16.91 -38.16 16.02
CA VAL A 309 -15.64 -38.43 15.35
C VAL A 309 -14.54 -38.51 16.42
N LYS A 310 -13.94 -39.68 16.55
CA LYS A 310 -12.88 -39.90 17.55
C LYS A 310 -11.54 -39.42 17.01
N THR A 311 -10.82 -38.66 17.83
CA THR A 311 -9.46 -38.18 17.53
C THR A 311 -9.30 -37.65 16.10
N PRO A 312 -10.15 -36.73 15.61
CA PRO A 312 -9.96 -36.14 14.28
C PRO A 312 -8.63 -35.40 14.21
N ALA A 313 -8.03 -35.37 13.03
CA ALA A 313 -6.91 -34.46 12.77
C ALA A 313 -7.45 -33.03 12.78
N LYS A 314 -6.99 -32.21 13.73
CA LYS A 314 -7.48 -30.85 13.92
C LYS A 314 -6.92 -29.91 12.85
N TRP A 315 -7.69 -28.88 12.52
CA TRP A 315 -7.26 -27.81 11.63
C TRP A 315 -6.61 -26.67 12.43
N SER A 316 -5.53 -26.10 11.89
CA SER A 316 -4.88 -24.85 12.33
C SER A 316 -4.06 -24.24 11.18
N ASP A 317 -3.48 -23.06 11.41
CA ASP A 317 -2.52 -22.40 10.49
C ASP A 317 -1.21 -23.19 10.32
N GLU A 318 -0.85 -23.99 11.32
CA GLU A 318 0.32 -24.89 11.28
C GLU A 318 0.02 -26.24 10.61
N THR A 319 -1.18 -26.79 10.83
CA THR A 319 -1.62 -28.09 10.31
C THR A 319 -3.02 -27.99 9.70
N PRO A 320 -3.15 -27.57 8.43
CA PRO A 320 -4.44 -27.34 7.77
C PRO A 320 -5.10 -28.66 7.32
N ASN A 321 -5.44 -29.52 8.28
CA ASN A 321 -6.08 -30.80 8.01
C ASN A 321 -7.54 -30.59 7.56
N LEU A 322 -7.85 -30.94 6.31
CA LEU A 322 -9.19 -30.80 5.73
C LEU A 322 -9.84 -32.14 5.40
N TYR A 323 -11.00 -32.37 5.98
CA TYR A 323 -11.91 -33.45 5.59
C TYR A 323 -12.87 -32.97 4.51
N GLN A 324 -13.54 -33.91 3.87
CA GLN A 324 -14.59 -33.64 2.88
C GLN A 324 -15.91 -34.27 3.33
N LEU A 325 -16.89 -33.44 3.62
CA LEU A 325 -18.26 -33.87 3.91
C LEU A 325 -19.05 -33.94 2.60
N VAL A 326 -19.50 -35.13 2.21
CA VAL A 326 -20.37 -35.34 1.05
C VAL A 326 -21.81 -35.52 1.51
N LEU A 327 -22.66 -34.58 1.15
CA LEU A 327 -24.09 -34.58 1.41
C LEU A 327 -24.86 -35.12 0.21
N LYS A 328 -25.86 -35.95 0.47
CA LYS A 328 -26.74 -36.53 -0.56
C LYS A 328 -28.20 -36.36 -0.16
N LEU A 329 -28.98 -35.77 -1.06
CA LEU A 329 -30.43 -35.73 -1.00
C LEU A 329 -30.99 -36.91 -1.81
N ARG A 330 -31.97 -37.62 -1.24
CA ARG A 330 -32.67 -38.73 -1.90
C ARG A 330 -34.17 -38.49 -1.90
N ASP A 331 -34.80 -38.90 -2.99
CA ASP A 331 -36.25 -38.95 -3.09
C ASP A 331 -36.84 -40.12 -2.28
N ALA A 332 -38.18 -40.21 -2.28
CA ALA A 332 -38.93 -41.24 -1.57
C ALA A 332 -38.62 -42.67 -2.05
N ASP A 333 -38.17 -42.83 -3.31
CA ASP A 333 -37.76 -44.12 -3.89
C ASP A 333 -36.29 -44.47 -3.56
N GLY A 334 -35.59 -43.60 -2.82
CA GLY A 334 -34.21 -43.78 -2.38
C GLY A 334 -33.16 -43.39 -3.42
N LYS A 335 -33.56 -42.83 -4.57
CA LYS A 335 -32.65 -42.38 -5.62
C LYS A 335 -32.01 -41.05 -5.22
N VAL A 336 -30.70 -40.91 -5.47
CA VAL A 336 -29.97 -39.66 -5.21
C VAL A 336 -30.37 -38.61 -6.25
N THR A 337 -30.88 -37.47 -5.78
CA THR A 337 -31.33 -36.35 -6.63
C THR A 337 -30.32 -35.20 -6.65
N GLN A 338 -29.57 -35.00 -5.56
CA GLN A 338 -28.50 -34.01 -5.46
C GLN A 338 -27.34 -34.57 -4.63
N THR A 339 -26.11 -34.21 -5.01
CA THR A 339 -24.90 -34.48 -4.24
C THR A 339 -24.07 -33.21 -4.18
N ALA A 340 -23.69 -32.81 -2.98
CA ALA A 340 -22.86 -31.63 -2.72
C ALA A 340 -21.71 -31.98 -1.79
N ARG A 341 -20.67 -31.16 -1.78
CA ARG A 341 -19.55 -31.27 -0.83
C ARG A 341 -19.32 -29.98 -0.05
N GLN A 342 -18.82 -30.13 1.16
CA GLN A 342 -18.28 -29.06 2.01
C GLN A 342 -16.92 -29.51 2.57
N SER A 343 -15.98 -28.58 2.69
CA SER A 343 -14.73 -28.80 3.43
C SER A 343 -15.01 -28.74 4.93
N VAL A 344 -14.32 -29.55 5.71
CA VAL A 344 -14.45 -29.54 7.19
C VAL A 344 -13.07 -29.54 7.81
N GLY A 345 -12.75 -28.52 8.59
CA GLY A 345 -11.60 -28.49 9.49
C GLY A 345 -12.09 -28.62 10.92
N PHE A 346 -11.71 -29.69 11.63
CA PHE A 346 -12.09 -29.83 13.04
C PHE A 346 -11.31 -28.85 13.89
N ARG A 347 -12.00 -27.86 14.45
CA ARG A 347 -11.39 -26.84 15.29
C ARG A 347 -12.39 -26.24 16.28
N GLU A 348 -11.88 -25.68 17.36
CA GLU A 348 -12.65 -24.83 18.29
C GLU A 348 -11.98 -23.44 18.39
N VAL A 349 -12.76 -22.35 18.33
CA VAL A 349 -12.26 -20.97 18.56
C VAL A 349 -12.99 -20.39 19.76
N GLU A 350 -12.21 -19.92 20.74
CA GLU A 350 -12.76 -19.50 22.03
C GLU A 350 -12.05 -18.24 22.54
N VAL A 351 -12.76 -17.43 23.31
CA VAL A 351 -12.17 -16.35 24.11
C VAL A 351 -12.28 -16.73 25.58
N GLU A 352 -11.14 -17.05 26.19
CA GLU A 352 -11.06 -17.48 27.60
C GLU A 352 -9.82 -16.86 28.25
N ASP A 353 -9.91 -16.43 29.51
CA ASP A 353 -8.82 -15.81 30.26
C ASP A 353 -8.16 -14.63 29.52
N LYS A 354 -8.99 -13.81 28.87
CA LYS A 354 -8.58 -12.68 28.03
C LYS A 354 -7.70 -13.07 26.85
N GLN A 355 -7.83 -14.30 26.36
CA GLN A 355 -7.05 -14.82 25.25
C GLN A 355 -7.96 -15.42 24.18
N LEU A 356 -7.67 -15.09 22.92
CA LEU A 356 -8.17 -15.82 21.76
C LEU A 356 -7.42 -17.16 21.67
N LYS A 357 -8.16 -18.27 21.74
CA LYS A 357 -7.62 -19.62 21.69
C LYS A 357 -8.13 -20.36 20.45
N LEU A 358 -7.26 -21.17 19.88
CA LEU A 358 -7.59 -22.17 18.86
C LEU A 358 -7.29 -23.55 19.43
N ASN A 359 -8.26 -24.45 19.46
CA ASN A 359 -8.12 -25.81 20.01
C ASN A 359 -7.52 -25.83 21.43
N GLY A 360 -7.96 -24.89 22.29
CA GLY A 360 -7.49 -24.73 23.67
C GLY A 360 -6.11 -24.09 23.83
N LYS A 361 -5.48 -23.61 22.76
CA LYS A 361 -4.16 -22.98 22.77
C LYS A 361 -4.22 -21.51 22.39
N ARG A 362 -3.54 -20.66 23.15
CA ARG A 362 -3.30 -19.25 22.77
C ARG A 362 -2.56 -19.21 21.43
N ILE A 363 -3.03 -18.37 20.52
CA ILE A 363 -2.40 -18.12 19.22
C ILE A 363 -1.79 -16.72 19.15
N LEU A 364 -0.83 -16.53 18.24
CA LEU A 364 -0.31 -15.22 17.84
C LEU A 364 -0.76 -14.94 16.40
N ILE A 365 -1.39 -13.80 16.21
CA ILE A 365 -1.83 -13.27 14.92
C ILE A 365 -0.65 -12.51 14.28
N ARG A 366 0.00 -13.15 13.31
CA ARG A 366 1.02 -12.58 12.43
C ARG A 366 0.31 -12.15 11.16
N GLY A 367 -0.51 -11.12 11.28
CA GLY A 367 -1.48 -10.73 10.27
C GLY A 367 -1.01 -9.62 9.34
N VAL A 368 -1.66 -9.54 8.18
CA VAL A 368 -1.62 -8.39 7.27
C VAL A 368 -3.04 -8.05 6.81
N ASN A 369 -3.32 -6.76 6.64
CA ASN A 369 -4.49 -6.27 5.90
C ASN A 369 -4.27 -6.55 4.41
N ARG A 370 -5.31 -6.95 3.68
CA ARG A 370 -5.20 -7.30 2.26
C ARG A 370 -6.40 -6.81 1.45
N ALA A 371 -6.17 -5.75 0.67
CA ALA A 371 -7.07 -5.34 -0.39
C ALA A 371 -6.98 -6.26 -1.64
N GLU A 372 -8.06 -6.36 -2.41
CA GLU A 372 -8.03 -6.96 -3.75
C GLU A 372 -7.52 -5.95 -4.77
N THR A 373 -6.22 -6.01 -5.06
CA THR A 373 -5.55 -5.13 -6.03
C THR A 373 -4.63 -5.89 -6.99
N ASP A 374 -4.71 -5.58 -8.28
CA ASP A 374 -3.79 -6.00 -9.32
C ASP A 374 -3.48 -4.81 -10.26
N PRO A 375 -2.20 -4.54 -10.58
CA PRO A 375 -1.83 -3.38 -11.39
C PRO A 375 -2.41 -3.40 -12.81
N THR A 376 -2.83 -4.57 -13.31
CA THR A 376 -3.33 -4.74 -14.69
C THR A 376 -4.83 -4.97 -14.77
N THR A 377 -5.43 -5.57 -13.74
CA THR A 377 -6.87 -5.91 -13.72
C THR A 377 -7.65 -5.19 -12.63
N GLY A 378 -7.00 -4.30 -11.88
CA GLY A 378 -7.61 -3.46 -10.85
C GLY A 378 -8.10 -4.31 -9.69
N ARG A 379 -9.39 -4.17 -9.34
CA ARG A 379 -10.03 -4.97 -8.28
C ARG A 379 -10.02 -6.48 -8.55
N TYR A 380 -9.98 -6.91 -9.82
CA TYR A 380 -9.96 -8.34 -10.14
C TYR A 380 -8.60 -8.96 -9.78
N ALA A 381 -8.48 -9.50 -8.57
CA ALA A 381 -7.35 -10.32 -8.17
C ALA A 381 -7.49 -11.73 -8.78
N THR A 382 -6.56 -12.12 -9.66
CA THR A 382 -6.61 -13.46 -10.27
C THR A 382 -6.32 -14.55 -9.23
N ARG A 383 -6.72 -15.79 -9.53
CA ARG A 383 -6.40 -16.94 -8.67
C ARG A 383 -4.89 -17.12 -8.50
N GLU A 384 -4.14 -16.95 -9.59
CA GLU A 384 -2.68 -17.02 -9.58
C GLU A 384 -2.08 -15.94 -8.67
N ARG A 385 -2.67 -14.73 -8.65
CA ARG A 385 -2.25 -13.65 -7.77
C ARG A 385 -2.52 -13.98 -6.31
N MET A 386 -3.71 -14.46 -5.97
CA MET A 386 -4.03 -14.92 -4.60
C MET A 386 -3.08 -16.04 -4.13
N GLU A 387 -2.76 -16.99 -5.01
CA GLU A 387 -1.79 -18.06 -4.70
C GLU A 387 -0.37 -17.53 -4.51
N GLN A 388 0.03 -16.51 -5.26
CA GLN A 388 1.31 -15.83 -5.09
C GLN A 388 1.35 -15.10 -3.74
N ASP A 389 0.30 -14.35 -3.40
CA ASP A 389 0.15 -13.64 -2.13
C ASP A 389 0.32 -14.62 -0.96
N VAL A 390 -0.52 -15.66 -0.87
CA VAL A 390 -0.49 -16.64 0.23
C VAL A 390 0.85 -17.37 0.30
N ARG A 391 1.45 -17.73 -0.84
CA ARG A 391 2.77 -18.36 -0.86
C ARG A 391 3.84 -17.45 -0.27
N LEU A 392 3.82 -16.16 -0.61
CA LEU A 392 4.79 -15.20 -0.13
C LEU A 392 4.56 -14.87 1.35
N MET A 393 3.31 -14.70 1.78
CA MET A 393 2.93 -14.56 3.18
C MET A 393 3.52 -15.69 4.04
N LYS A 394 3.33 -16.96 3.65
CA LYS A 394 3.91 -18.09 4.39
C LYS A 394 5.43 -18.09 4.42
N ARG A 395 6.10 -17.62 3.35
CA ARG A 395 7.57 -17.47 3.33
C ARG A 395 8.07 -16.39 4.28
N LEU A 396 7.25 -15.39 4.55
CA LEU A 396 7.52 -14.25 5.44
C LEU A 396 6.96 -14.46 6.86
N ASN A 397 6.56 -15.69 7.20
CA ASN A 397 6.00 -16.08 8.50
C ASN A 397 4.62 -15.45 8.85
N VAL A 398 3.93 -14.84 7.88
CA VAL A 398 2.55 -14.37 8.02
C VAL A 398 1.61 -15.59 8.11
N ASN A 399 0.66 -15.55 9.05
CA ASN A 399 -0.30 -16.63 9.29
C ASN A 399 -1.76 -16.17 9.28
N ALA A 400 -2.04 -14.89 9.13
CA ALA A 400 -3.40 -14.35 9.16
C ALA A 400 -3.62 -13.25 8.12
N ILE A 401 -4.85 -13.11 7.64
CA ILE A 401 -5.33 -12.06 6.75
C ILE A 401 -6.56 -11.41 7.38
N ARG A 402 -6.58 -10.08 7.42
CA ARG A 402 -7.82 -9.30 7.56
C ARG A 402 -8.25 -8.87 6.17
N THR A 403 -9.52 -9.11 5.83
CA THR A 403 -10.05 -8.91 4.48
C THR A 403 -10.49 -7.46 4.27
N SER A 404 -9.50 -6.57 4.19
CA SER A 404 -9.67 -5.11 4.25
C SER A 404 -10.27 -4.53 2.96
N HIS A 405 -11.49 -3.98 2.93
CA HIS A 405 -12.50 -3.87 4.01
C HIS A 405 -13.85 -4.41 3.51
N TYR A 406 -13.81 -5.66 3.05
CA TYR A 406 -14.91 -6.36 2.42
C TYR A 406 -14.63 -7.86 2.28
N PRO A 407 -15.67 -8.71 2.18
CA PRO A 407 -15.48 -10.12 1.98
C PRO A 407 -14.74 -10.36 0.66
N SER A 408 -13.59 -11.03 0.73
CA SER A 408 -12.73 -11.31 -0.43
C SER A 408 -13.39 -12.27 -1.44
N ASP A 409 -12.75 -12.51 -2.59
CA ASP A 409 -13.17 -13.55 -3.53
C ASP A 409 -13.25 -14.90 -2.80
N PRO A 410 -14.34 -15.69 -2.98
CA PRO A 410 -14.52 -16.98 -2.33
C PRO A 410 -13.32 -17.95 -2.47
N TYR A 411 -12.50 -17.80 -3.52
CA TYR A 411 -11.29 -18.60 -3.70
C TYR A 411 -10.22 -18.34 -2.62
N LEU A 412 -10.14 -17.14 -2.04
CA LEU A 412 -9.19 -16.84 -0.97
C LEU A 412 -9.44 -17.70 0.25
N TYR A 413 -10.70 -17.91 0.64
CA TYR A 413 -11.09 -18.73 1.79
C TYR A 413 -10.78 -20.21 1.54
N GLU A 414 -11.05 -20.71 0.33
CA GLU A 414 -10.64 -22.08 -0.07
C GLU A 414 -9.12 -22.28 -0.03
N LEU A 415 -8.37 -21.23 -0.38
CA LEU A 415 -6.91 -21.23 -0.34
C LEU A 415 -6.41 -21.16 1.10
N ALA A 416 -7.00 -20.30 1.95
CA ALA A 416 -6.67 -20.15 3.35
C ALA A 416 -6.94 -21.43 4.15
N ASP A 417 -8.09 -22.09 3.90
CA ASP A 417 -8.41 -23.40 4.46
C ASP A 417 -7.32 -24.44 4.15
N ARG A 418 -6.86 -24.47 2.89
CA ARG A 418 -5.91 -25.47 2.38
C ARG A 418 -4.48 -25.20 2.83
N GLU A 419 -4.07 -23.95 2.79
CA GLU A 419 -2.69 -23.57 3.07
C GLU A 419 -2.46 -23.25 4.55
N GLY A 420 -3.51 -23.11 5.36
CA GLY A 420 -3.41 -22.76 6.77
C GLY A 420 -3.09 -21.28 6.96
N ILE A 421 -4.09 -20.44 6.65
CA ILE A 421 -4.10 -19.01 6.95
C ILE A 421 -5.38 -18.72 7.74
N LEU A 422 -5.26 -17.97 8.82
CA LEU A 422 -6.38 -17.50 9.63
C LEU A 422 -7.02 -16.29 8.93
N ILE A 423 -8.34 -16.19 8.96
CA ILE A 423 -9.08 -15.07 8.37
C ILE A 423 -9.87 -14.36 9.46
N ASP A 424 -9.65 -13.05 9.53
CA ASP A 424 -10.61 -12.08 10.04
C ASP A 424 -11.46 -11.60 8.86
N ASP A 425 -12.72 -12.04 8.83
CA ASP A 425 -13.63 -11.85 7.70
C ASP A 425 -14.50 -10.62 7.96
N GLU A 426 -14.34 -9.62 7.11
CA GLU A 426 -14.86 -8.28 7.34
C GLU A 426 -15.96 -7.93 6.34
N MET A 427 -17.07 -7.40 6.86
CA MET A 427 -18.20 -7.04 6.03
C MET A 427 -17.89 -5.85 5.11
N GLU A 428 -18.62 -5.74 3.99
CA GLU A 428 -18.43 -4.68 3.00
C GLU A 428 -19.07 -3.34 3.42
N VAL A 429 -18.59 -2.76 4.53
CA VAL A 429 -19.01 -1.41 4.94
C VAL A 429 -17.84 -0.62 5.53
N GLU A 430 -17.55 0.48 4.85
CA GLU A 430 -16.76 1.60 5.35
C GLU A 430 -17.49 2.90 5.03
N THR A 431 -17.63 3.77 6.02
CA THR A 431 -18.30 5.06 5.87
C THR A 431 -17.41 6.16 6.46
N HIS A 432 -16.14 6.21 6.08
CA HIS A 432 -15.13 7.04 6.72
C HIS A 432 -15.52 8.53 6.71
N SER A 433 -16.05 9.03 5.59
CA SER A 433 -16.66 10.37 5.50
C SER A 433 -17.80 10.65 6.50
N PHE A 434 -18.45 9.60 7.02
CA PHE A 434 -19.66 9.63 7.86
C PHE A 434 -19.56 8.64 9.04
N GLU A 435 -18.45 8.62 9.77
CA GLU A 435 -18.25 7.66 10.88
C GLU A 435 -18.54 8.23 12.27
N ASN A 436 -18.82 9.53 12.39
CA ASN A 436 -18.94 10.24 13.66
C ASN A 436 -20.28 9.97 14.37
N CYS A 437 -20.44 8.81 15.01
CA CYS A 437 -21.67 8.45 15.72
C CYS A 437 -21.85 9.17 17.08
N PRO A 438 -23.08 9.55 17.46
CA PRO A 438 -24.34 9.40 16.70
C PRO A 438 -24.67 10.59 15.79
N ASP A 439 -23.85 11.65 15.80
CA ASP A 439 -24.21 12.96 15.23
C ASP A 439 -24.23 12.94 13.69
N ASP A 440 -23.21 12.35 13.08
CA ASP A 440 -23.01 12.31 11.63
C ASP A 440 -22.47 10.94 11.21
N CYS A 441 -23.25 9.89 11.49
CA CYS A 441 -22.95 8.55 10.98
C CYS A 441 -24.12 7.83 10.35
N LEU A 442 -23.84 7.08 9.27
CA LEU A 442 -24.85 6.30 8.55
C LEU A 442 -25.37 5.11 9.38
N ALA A 443 -24.52 4.56 10.24
CA ALA A 443 -24.87 3.44 11.13
C ALA A 443 -26.00 3.74 12.14
N GLU A 444 -26.36 5.01 12.36
CA GLU A 444 -27.49 5.44 13.20
C GLU A 444 -28.78 5.74 12.43
N LYS A 445 -28.70 5.92 11.11
CA LYS A 445 -29.81 6.36 10.27
C LYS A 445 -30.75 5.17 9.96
N PRO A 446 -32.08 5.31 10.18
CA PRO A 446 -33.05 4.23 9.94
C PRO A 446 -33.00 3.63 8.52
N GLU A 447 -32.90 4.49 7.51
CA GLU A 447 -32.91 4.13 6.10
C GLU A 447 -31.68 3.34 5.64
N TRP A 448 -30.61 3.29 6.45
CA TRP A 448 -29.40 2.52 6.17
C TRP A 448 -29.32 1.19 6.94
N GLN A 449 -30.16 0.98 7.97
CA GLN A 449 -30.05 -0.20 8.85
C GLN A 449 -30.18 -1.51 8.08
N LYS A 450 -31.06 -1.54 7.08
CA LYS A 450 -31.27 -2.71 6.21
C LYS A 450 -30.00 -3.04 5.42
N ALA A 451 -29.36 -2.05 4.81
CA ALA A 451 -28.16 -2.23 4.01
C ALA A 451 -27.00 -2.79 4.83
N PHE A 452 -26.74 -2.25 6.02
CA PHE A 452 -25.73 -2.80 6.94
C PHE A 452 -26.02 -4.27 7.28
N LEU A 453 -27.25 -4.56 7.72
CA LEU A 453 -27.61 -5.90 8.18
C LEU A 453 -27.54 -6.94 7.06
N GLU A 454 -28.07 -6.65 5.87
CA GLU A 454 -28.08 -7.61 4.76
C GLU A 454 -26.67 -7.87 4.20
N ARG A 455 -25.80 -6.87 4.19
CA ARG A 455 -24.38 -7.04 3.82
C ARG A 455 -23.64 -7.95 4.79
N HIS A 456 -23.84 -7.75 6.09
CA HIS A 456 -23.26 -8.59 7.14
C HIS A 456 -23.79 -10.03 7.10
N GLN A 457 -25.10 -10.20 6.94
CA GLN A 457 -25.73 -11.51 6.75
C GLN A 457 -25.17 -12.20 5.50
N GLY A 458 -25.02 -11.47 4.41
CA GLY A 458 -24.43 -11.93 3.16
C GLY A 458 -23.05 -12.58 3.33
N MET A 459 -22.15 -11.89 4.05
CA MET A 459 -20.82 -12.42 4.40
C MET A 459 -20.92 -13.69 5.25
N VAL A 460 -21.58 -13.62 6.40
CA VAL A 460 -21.62 -14.74 7.36
C VAL A 460 -22.26 -15.98 6.73
N GLU A 461 -23.37 -15.83 6.03
CA GLU A 461 -24.08 -16.95 5.39
C GLU A 461 -23.26 -17.62 4.28
N ARG A 462 -22.48 -16.82 3.53
CA ARG A 462 -21.58 -17.30 2.48
C ARG A 462 -20.44 -18.15 3.08
N ASP A 463 -19.83 -17.65 4.16
CA ASP A 463 -18.50 -18.11 4.61
C ASP A 463 -18.48 -18.92 5.91
N LYS A 464 -19.61 -19.08 6.61
CA LYS A 464 -19.73 -19.79 7.91
C LYS A 464 -19.09 -21.19 8.00
N ASN A 465 -18.91 -21.87 6.87
CA ASN A 465 -18.34 -23.22 6.83
C ASN A 465 -16.81 -23.26 6.64
N HIS A 466 -16.15 -22.11 6.42
CA HIS A 466 -14.70 -22.06 6.26
C HIS A 466 -14.00 -22.17 7.63
N PRO A 467 -13.20 -23.23 7.90
CA PRO A 467 -12.44 -23.33 9.15
C PRO A 467 -11.39 -22.23 9.29
N SER A 468 -10.92 -21.64 8.18
CA SER A 468 -9.99 -20.50 8.20
C SER A 468 -10.54 -19.25 8.87
N VAL A 469 -11.84 -19.01 8.77
CA VAL A 469 -12.48 -17.84 9.39
C VAL A 469 -12.51 -18.05 10.90
N ILE A 470 -11.87 -17.16 11.66
CA ILE A 470 -11.77 -17.27 13.12
C ILE A 470 -12.51 -16.16 13.86
N MET A 471 -12.90 -15.08 13.20
CA MET A 471 -13.74 -14.03 13.78
C MET A 471 -14.52 -13.30 12.69
N TRP A 472 -15.61 -12.64 13.08
CA TRP A 472 -16.47 -11.85 12.21
C TRP A 472 -16.31 -10.37 12.53
N ASP A 473 -15.82 -9.59 11.57
CA ASP A 473 -15.66 -8.14 11.71
C ASP A 473 -16.88 -7.40 11.15
N THR A 474 -17.46 -6.54 11.99
CA THR A 474 -18.65 -5.74 11.68
C THR A 474 -18.32 -4.40 11.00
N GLY A 475 -17.15 -4.27 10.38
CA GLY A 475 -16.82 -3.20 9.43
C GLY A 475 -15.66 -2.31 9.86
N ASN A 476 -15.22 -1.45 8.94
CA ASN A 476 -14.12 -0.52 9.16
C ASN A 476 -14.63 0.92 9.14
N GLU A 477 -14.07 1.78 10.01
CA GLU A 477 -14.27 3.24 10.02
C GLU A 477 -15.71 3.68 9.65
N ALA A 478 -16.68 2.98 10.24
CA ALA A 478 -18.11 3.21 10.06
C ALA A 478 -18.78 3.69 11.36
N GLY A 479 -17.95 4.07 12.34
CA GLY A 479 -18.36 4.48 13.68
C GLY A 479 -18.77 3.30 14.57
N LEU A 480 -19.61 3.60 15.56
CA LEU A 480 -20.22 2.61 16.45
C LEU A 480 -21.66 3.05 16.74
N GLY A 481 -22.61 2.42 16.07
CA GLY A 481 -24.02 2.82 16.07
C GLY A 481 -24.98 1.63 16.01
N LYS A 482 -26.30 1.89 16.01
CA LYS A 482 -27.38 0.87 16.04
C LYS A 482 -27.21 -0.29 15.07
N ALA A 483 -26.75 -0.02 13.85
CA ALA A 483 -26.55 -1.07 12.85
C ALA A 483 -25.58 -2.15 13.36
N HIS A 484 -24.46 -1.74 13.96
CA HIS A 484 -23.44 -2.64 14.52
C HIS A 484 -23.97 -3.52 15.64
N TYR A 485 -24.80 -2.96 16.52
CA TYR A 485 -25.46 -3.76 17.56
C TYR A 485 -26.46 -4.77 16.97
N ALA A 486 -27.22 -4.39 15.93
CA ALA A 486 -28.14 -5.30 15.27
C ALA A 486 -27.41 -6.47 14.57
N MET A 487 -26.29 -6.19 13.92
CA MET A 487 -25.42 -7.22 13.30
C MET A 487 -24.83 -8.16 14.36
N ALA A 488 -24.35 -7.62 15.48
CA ALA A 488 -23.85 -8.40 16.60
C ALA A 488 -24.94 -9.30 17.23
N GLU A 489 -26.14 -8.77 17.45
CA GLU A 489 -27.28 -9.52 17.98
C GLU A 489 -27.71 -10.64 17.02
N TRP A 490 -27.76 -10.36 15.72
CA TRP A 490 -28.07 -11.37 14.71
C TRP A 490 -27.00 -12.47 14.68
N THR A 491 -25.72 -12.13 14.71
CA THR A 491 -24.62 -13.11 14.66
C THR A 491 -24.62 -14.01 15.88
N LYS A 492 -24.77 -13.45 17.09
CA LYS A 492 -24.87 -14.23 18.34
C LYS A 492 -26.00 -15.26 18.33
N LYS A 493 -27.07 -14.98 17.57
CA LYS A 493 -28.21 -15.89 17.42
C LYS A 493 -27.99 -16.96 16.35
N ASN A 494 -27.35 -16.62 15.23
CA ASN A 494 -27.31 -17.47 14.04
C ASN A 494 -25.95 -18.16 13.77
N GLU A 495 -24.84 -17.59 14.25
CA GLU A 495 -23.49 -18.14 14.08
C GLU A 495 -22.65 -17.92 15.36
N PRO A 496 -22.93 -18.64 16.46
CA PRO A 496 -22.28 -18.41 17.76
C PRO A 496 -20.90 -19.08 17.89
N THR A 497 -20.36 -19.71 16.84
CA THR A 497 -19.12 -20.51 16.92
C THR A 497 -17.84 -19.70 16.73
N ARG A 498 -17.97 -18.39 16.55
CA ARG A 498 -16.84 -17.46 16.36
C ARG A 498 -17.05 -16.17 17.15
N PRO A 499 -15.97 -15.56 17.66
CA PRO A 499 -16.02 -14.25 18.28
C PRO A 499 -16.37 -13.15 17.27
N LEU A 500 -16.98 -12.09 17.80
CA LEU A 500 -17.20 -10.83 17.09
C LEU A 500 -16.02 -9.89 17.26
N TYR A 501 -15.68 -9.20 16.18
CA TYR A 501 -14.69 -8.15 16.10
C TYR A 501 -15.34 -6.85 15.59
N HIS A 502 -14.84 -5.71 16.05
CA HIS A 502 -15.16 -4.39 15.53
C HIS A 502 -14.06 -3.43 15.98
N GLN A 503 -13.51 -2.64 15.06
CA GLN A 503 -12.47 -1.65 15.36
C GLN A 503 -13.02 -0.22 15.28
N PRO A 504 -13.71 0.28 16.33
CA PRO A 504 -14.19 1.66 16.35
C PRO A 504 -13.06 2.63 16.71
N ASN A 505 -13.06 3.82 16.10
CA ASN A 505 -12.21 4.95 16.53
C ASN A 505 -12.61 5.47 17.92
N ARG A 506 -13.89 5.31 18.33
CA ARG A 506 -14.41 5.76 19.63
C ARG A 506 -15.40 4.75 20.24
N PRO A 507 -15.11 4.18 21.43
CA PRO A 507 -13.82 4.19 22.13
C PRO A 507 -12.76 3.37 21.37
N ASP A 508 -11.52 3.82 21.35
CA ASP A 508 -10.39 3.23 20.59
C ASP A 508 -10.28 1.70 20.75
N GLY A 509 -10.79 1.00 19.73
CA GLY A 509 -10.73 -0.45 19.58
C GLY A 509 -11.58 -1.26 20.56
N ASP A 510 -12.52 -0.68 21.30
CA ASP A 510 -13.25 -1.38 22.38
C ASP A 510 -14.78 -1.30 22.24
N ALA A 511 -15.32 -1.92 21.18
CA ALA A 511 -16.76 -2.05 21.02
C ALA A 511 -17.38 -2.95 22.12
N PRO A 512 -18.44 -2.53 22.83
CA PRO A 512 -18.99 -3.30 23.96
C PRO A 512 -19.50 -4.71 23.60
N PHE A 513 -19.97 -4.92 22.36
CA PHE A 513 -20.48 -6.22 21.93
C PHE A 513 -19.41 -7.18 21.42
N ALA A 514 -18.22 -6.67 21.06
CA ALA A 514 -17.11 -7.41 20.48
C ALA A 514 -16.34 -8.17 21.56
N ASP A 515 -15.90 -9.38 21.21
CA ASP A 515 -15.21 -10.29 22.13
C ASP A 515 -13.69 -10.02 22.19
N ILE A 516 -13.17 -9.32 21.18
CA ILE A 516 -11.77 -8.95 21.00
C ILE A 516 -11.68 -7.43 20.92
N ALA A 517 -10.61 -6.87 21.50
CA ALA A 517 -10.29 -5.45 21.36
C ALA A 517 -9.26 -5.24 20.24
N GLY A 518 -9.45 -4.18 19.45
CA GLY A 518 -8.62 -3.86 18.30
C GLY A 518 -8.18 -2.41 18.26
N PRO A 519 -7.26 -1.94 19.12
CA PRO A 519 -6.80 -0.56 19.06
C PRO A 519 -6.14 -0.26 17.72
N ARG A 520 -6.45 0.90 17.13
CA ARG A 520 -5.94 1.33 15.81
C ARG A 520 -4.63 2.11 15.96
N TYR A 521 -3.59 1.70 15.23
CA TYR A 521 -2.24 2.29 15.21
C TYR A 521 -1.67 2.74 16.58
N PRO A 522 -1.72 1.92 17.66
CA PRO A 522 -1.12 2.31 18.93
C PRO A 522 0.41 2.37 18.79
N THR A 523 1.10 3.19 19.58
CA THR A 523 2.56 3.01 19.78
C THR A 523 2.84 1.74 20.58
N PRO A 524 4.07 1.17 20.55
CA PRO A 524 4.41 0.05 21.43
C PRO A 524 4.15 0.32 22.92
N ALA A 525 4.36 1.57 23.37
CA ALA A 525 4.08 1.98 24.74
C ALA A 525 2.57 2.02 25.06
N LYS A 526 1.75 2.55 24.15
CA LYS A 526 0.28 2.55 24.28
C LYS A 526 -0.29 1.12 24.25
N LEU A 527 0.26 0.25 23.40
CA LEU A 527 -0.11 -1.16 23.37
C LEU A 527 0.21 -1.83 24.72
N GLU A 528 1.38 -1.58 25.29
CA GLU A 528 1.73 -2.11 26.62
C GLU A 528 0.80 -1.60 27.73
N GLU A 529 0.41 -0.32 27.67
CA GLU A 529 -0.58 0.25 28.61
C GLU A 529 -1.95 -0.42 28.48
N LYS A 530 -2.45 -0.60 27.26
CA LYS A 530 -3.70 -1.31 27.00
C LYS A 530 -3.62 -2.77 27.44
N ALA A 531 -2.52 -3.46 27.17
CA ALA A 531 -2.32 -4.85 27.60
C ALA A 531 -2.42 -5.02 29.12
N LYS A 532 -2.01 -4.02 29.90
CA LYS A 532 -2.14 -4.03 31.37
C LYS A 532 -3.56 -3.77 31.88
N THR A 533 -4.38 -3.06 31.11
CA THR A 533 -5.66 -2.49 31.58
C THR A 533 -6.90 -3.17 30.99
N PHE A 534 -6.81 -3.67 29.75
CA PHE A 534 -7.96 -4.22 29.03
C PHE A 534 -8.45 -5.56 29.61
N THR A 535 -9.74 -5.83 29.39
CA THR A 535 -10.44 -7.04 29.87
C THR A 535 -10.65 -8.09 28.78
N LYS A 536 -10.25 -7.80 27.54
CA LYS A 536 -10.38 -8.65 26.35
C LYS A 536 -8.99 -9.02 25.81
N PRO A 537 -8.87 -10.07 24.97
CA PRO A 537 -7.72 -10.21 24.08
C PRO A 537 -7.60 -8.97 23.19
N ILE A 538 -6.36 -8.64 22.83
CA ILE A 538 -6.00 -7.51 21.97
C ILE A 538 -5.42 -8.06 20.67
N VAL A 539 -6.11 -7.79 19.57
CA VAL A 539 -5.66 -8.05 18.19
C VAL A 539 -5.87 -6.77 17.41
N MET A 540 -4.79 -6.06 17.08
CA MET A 540 -4.87 -4.78 16.37
C MET A 540 -5.36 -5.00 14.93
N GLY A 541 -6.43 -4.32 14.53
CA GLY A 541 -6.96 -4.41 13.16
C GLY A 541 -6.03 -3.74 12.14
N GLU A 542 -5.28 -2.75 12.61
CA GLU A 542 -4.24 -2.03 11.86
C GLU A 542 -3.12 -1.59 12.82
N TYR A 543 -1.88 -1.88 12.47
CA TYR A 543 -0.67 -1.34 13.11
C TYR A 543 0.51 -1.35 12.14
N ALA A 544 1.60 -0.66 12.49
CA ALA A 544 2.86 -0.67 11.75
C ALA A 544 2.69 -0.39 10.24
N HIS A 545 2.15 0.79 9.91
CA HIS A 545 1.89 1.22 8.55
C HIS A 545 3.15 1.13 7.66
N ALA A 546 3.07 0.48 6.51
CA ALA A 546 4.21 0.13 5.65
C ALA A 546 4.34 1.06 4.43
N MET A 547 4.04 2.35 4.62
CA MET A 547 4.07 3.33 3.52
C MET A 547 5.47 3.77 3.16
N GLY A 548 5.85 3.44 1.92
CA GLY A 548 7.19 3.63 1.42
C GLY A 548 8.22 2.94 2.32
N ASN A 549 9.28 3.65 2.70
CA ASN A 549 10.35 3.12 3.51
C ASN A 549 9.96 3.20 4.99
N SER A 550 9.39 2.12 5.55
CA SER A 550 8.77 2.17 6.87
C SER A 550 9.02 0.91 7.71
N LEU A 551 8.05 0.50 8.54
CA LEU A 551 8.14 -0.61 9.48
C LEU A 551 9.25 -0.45 10.54
N GLY A 552 9.59 0.78 10.92
CA GLY A 552 10.46 1.08 12.07
C GLY A 552 9.79 0.67 13.38
N ASN A 553 10.57 0.42 14.44
CA ASN A 553 10.09 0.05 15.78
C ASN A 553 9.27 -1.27 15.88
N PHE A 554 9.17 -2.03 14.79
CA PHE A 554 8.35 -3.24 14.67
C PHE A 554 8.72 -4.32 15.69
N ARG A 555 10.00 -4.41 16.06
CA ARG A 555 10.48 -5.36 17.07
C ARG A 555 9.81 -5.11 18.42
N GLU A 556 9.67 -3.86 18.83
CA GLU A 556 9.17 -3.52 20.16
C GLU A 556 7.69 -3.81 20.34
N PHE A 557 6.89 -3.72 19.28
CA PHE A 557 5.52 -4.26 19.30
C PHE A 557 5.50 -5.74 19.69
N TRP A 558 6.36 -6.54 19.04
CA TRP A 558 6.43 -7.98 19.27
C TRP A 558 7.04 -8.35 20.62
N GLU A 559 7.91 -7.51 21.17
CA GLU A 559 8.37 -7.66 22.55
C GLU A 559 7.20 -7.51 23.55
N VAL A 560 6.27 -6.59 23.31
CA VAL A 560 5.06 -6.43 24.12
C VAL A 560 4.13 -7.65 23.97
N MET A 561 3.85 -8.09 22.73
CA MET A 561 2.97 -9.24 22.46
C MET A 561 3.49 -10.56 23.03
N ARG A 562 4.81 -10.74 23.09
CA ARG A 562 5.43 -11.92 23.72
C ARG A 562 5.43 -11.84 25.25
N LYS A 563 5.39 -10.63 25.81
CA LYS A 563 5.38 -10.38 27.26
C LYS A 563 3.99 -10.50 27.88
N TYR A 564 2.94 -10.07 27.17
CA TYR A 564 1.57 -10.02 27.68
C TYR A 564 0.67 -11.05 26.99
N PRO A 565 0.10 -12.05 27.70
CA PRO A 565 -0.70 -13.10 27.08
C PRO A 565 -1.94 -12.59 26.32
N ASN A 566 -2.58 -11.52 26.79
CA ASN A 566 -3.74 -10.92 26.12
C ASN A 566 -3.36 -10.05 24.91
N ALA A 567 -2.10 -9.67 24.70
CA ALA A 567 -1.67 -9.01 23.47
C ALA A 567 -1.24 -10.08 22.47
N GLN A 568 -2.04 -10.30 21.43
CA GLN A 568 -1.91 -11.47 20.56
C GLN A 568 -1.51 -11.15 19.12
N GLY A 569 -1.07 -9.93 18.84
CA GLY A 569 -0.64 -9.53 17.51
C GLY A 569 -1.66 -8.60 16.84
N GLY A 570 -1.73 -8.67 15.53
CA GLY A 570 -2.59 -7.81 14.73
C GLY A 570 -2.24 -7.90 13.24
N PHE A 571 -2.84 -7.01 12.46
CA PHE A 571 -2.70 -6.95 11.01
C PHE A 571 -1.92 -5.71 10.59
N ILE A 572 -0.79 -5.92 9.92
CA ILE A 572 0.01 -4.84 9.36
C ILE A 572 -0.79 -4.14 8.25
N TRP A 573 -0.71 -2.81 8.17
CA TRP A 573 -1.26 -2.05 7.05
C TRP A 573 -0.14 -1.69 6.06
N ASP A 574 -0.05 -2.24 4.85
CA ASP A 574 -0.85 -3.33 4.31
C ASP A 574 0.00 -4.36 3.54
N TRP A 575 -0.64 -5.32 2.86
CA TRP A 575 0.07 -6.37 2.12
C TRP A 575 0.78 -5.85 0.87
N ALA A 576 0.08 -5.19 -0.05
CA ALA A 576 0.59 -4.90 -1.39
C ALA A 576 0.16 -3.54 -1.90
N GLU A 577 1.11 -2.78 -2.43
CA GLU A 577 0.82 -1.43 -2.93
C GLU A 577 -0.32 -1.44 -3.95
N GLN A 578 -1.21 -0.45 -3.83
CA GLN A 578 -2.41 -0.33 -4.64
C GLN A 578 -2.14 0.49 -5.90
N ASN A 579 -1.12 0.15 -6.70
CA ASN A 579 -0.78 0.95 -7.89
C ASN A 579 -1.34 0.34 -9.18
N ILE A 580 -1.93 1.16 -10.06
CA ILE A 580 -2.47 0.70 -11.34
C ILE A 580 -1.61 1.13 -12.52
N LYS A 581 -1.56 0.29 -13.55
CA LYS A 581 -0.82 0.56 -14.78
C LYS A 581 -1.60 1.56 -15.64
N ARG A 582 -0.95 2.67 -16.01
CA ARG A 582 -1.51 3.74 -16.84
C ARG A 582 -0.61 4.05 -18.04
N PRO A 583 -1.16 4.51 -19.18
CA PRO A 583 -0.34 4.98 -20.30
C PRO A 583 0.51 6.19 -19.89
N LEU A 584 1.82 6.17 -20.16
CA LEU A 584 2.68 7.33 -19.98
C LEU A 584 2.57 8.23 -21.21
N ILE A 585 1.83 9.33 -21.10
CA ILE A 585 1.65 10.32 -22.16
C ILE A 585 2.39 11.60 -21.76
N THR A 586 3.35 12.04 -22.58
CA THR A 586 4.14 13.25 -22.33
C THR A 586 3.81 14.36 -23.30
N THR A 587 3.95 15.61 -22.86
CA THR A 587 3.86 16.83 -23.69
C THR A 587 5.20 17.60 -23.60
N PRO A 588 5.70 18.22 -24.69
CA PRO A 588 6.99 18.90 -24.65
C PRO A 588 6.91 20.29 -24.01
N ASP A 589 7.96 20.66 -23.28
CA ASP A 589 8.25 22.04 -22.88
C ASP A 589 8.90 22.81 -24.06
N SER A 590 8.17 23.78 -24.62
CA SER A 590 8.59 24.54 -25.79
C SER A 590 9.49 25.74 -25.47
N SER A 591 9.71 26.05 -24.18
CA SER A 591 10.61 27.13 -23.74
C SER A 591 12.06 26.88 -24.20
N GLY A 592 12.45 25.61 -24.25
CA GLY A 592 13.82 25.16 -24.51
C GLY A 592 14.53 24.65 -23.26
N ASN A 593 13.92 24.77 -22.08
CA ASN A 593 14.46 24.27 -20.82
C ASN A 593 14.30 22.75 -20.65
N ARG A 594 13.37 22.14 -21.40
CA ARG A 594 13.12 20.68 -21.45
C ARG A 594 12.67 20.12 -20.11
N VAL A 595 11.84 20.87 -19.37
CA VAL A 595 11.17 20.35 -18.17
C VAL A 595 10.26 19.19 -18.59
N ALA A 596 10.39 18.05 -17.91
CA ALA A 596 9.56 16.88 -18.20
C ALA A 596 8.12 17.13 -17.73
N ALA A 597 7.14 16.83 -18.58
CA ALA A 597 5.72 16.95 -18.29
C ALA A 597 4.95 15.74 -18.83
N SER A 598 4.07 15.17 -18.00
CA SER A 598 3.23 14.01 -18.33
C SER A 598 1.80 14.22 -17.87
N LEU A 599 0.86 13.59 -18.58
CA LEU A 599 -0.55 13.59 -18.22
C LEU A 599 -0.81 12.54 -17.13
N SER A 600 -1.65 12.89 -16.16
CA SER A 600 -2.22 11.98 -15.17
C SER A 600 -3.75 11.95 -15.31
N GLY A 601 -4.38 10.85 -14.87
CA GLY A 601 -5.81 10.63 -15.07
C GLY A 601 -6.14 10.17 -16.49
N LYS A 602 -7.11 10.85 -17.12
CA LYS A 602 -7.56 10.62 -18.50
C LYS A 602 -8.03 11.92 -19.21
N PRO A 603 -7.21 12.99 -19.22
CA PRO A 603 -7.59 14.22 -19.90
C PRO A 603 -7.75 14.01 -21.41
N LYS A 604 -8.67 14.77 -22.02
CA LYS A 604 -9.00 14.64 -23.45
C LYS A 604 -8.28 15.71 -24.27
N VAL A 605 -7.66 15.31 -25.38
CA VAL A 605 -7.09 16.25 -26.35
C VAL A 605 -8.22 16.80 -27.23
N VAL A 606 -8.41 18.11 -27.22
CA VAL A 606 -9.47 18.82 -27.96
C VAL A 606 -8.89 19.89 -28.89
N ASP A 607 -9.73 20.52 -29.71
CA ASP A 607 -9.32 21.67 -30.52
C ASP A 607 -9.07 22.90 -29.62
N GLY A 608 -7.96 23.61 -29.86
CA GLY A 608 -7.53 24.73 -29.03
C GLY A 608 -8.14 26.08 -29.41
N ASN A 609 -7.58 27.17 -28.87
CA ASN A 609 -8.08 28.54 -29.04
C ASN A 609 -8.02 29.10 -30.47
N HIS A 610 -7.27 28.47 -31.38
CA HIS A 610 -7.19 28.78 -32.81
C HIS A 610 -7.89 27.71 -33.69
N GLY A 611 -8.78 26.91 -33.10
CA GLY A 611 -9.59 25.90 -33.79
C GLY A 611 -8.79 24.64 -34.13
N LYS A 612 -9.13 23.98 -35.25
CA LYS A 612 -8.55 22.67 -35.65
C LYS A 612 -7.03 22.69 -35.92
N HIS A 613 -6.42 23.87 -35.92
CA HIS A 613 -5.00 24.07 -36.24
C HIS A 613 -4.09 24.02 -35.01
N ASN A 614 -4.64 24.07 -33.79
CA ASN A 614 -3.94 23.84 -32.53
C ASN A 614 -4.71 22.86 -31.64
N LYS A 615 -4.04 22.29 -30.65
CA LYS A 615 -4.65 21.38 -29.67
C LYS A 615 -4.60 21.98 -28.28
N ALA A 616 -5.51 21.52 -27.43
CA ALA A 616 -5.60 21.90 -26.04
C ALA A 616 -6.01 20.69 -25.19
N LEU A 617 -5.91 20.84 -23.87
CA LEU A 617 -6.20 19.78 -22.92
C LEU A 617 -7.52 20.06 -22.21
N TYR A 618 -8.51 19.19 -22.39
CA TYR A 618 -9.75 19.20 -21.62
C TYR A 618 -9.59 18.32 -20.38
N LEU A 619 -9.85 18.92 -19.22
CA LEU A 619 -9.87 18.30 -17.90
C LEU A 619 -11.34 18.06 -17.50
N SER A 620 -11.65 16.86 -17.05
CA SER A 620 -13.02 16.44 -16.72
C SER A 620 -13.51 16.85 -15.33
N GLY A 621 -12.57 17.21 -14.44
CA GLY A 621 -12.78 17.32 -13.00
C GLY A 621 -12.64 16.00 -12.23
N LEU A 622 -12.42 14.87 -12.92
CA LEU A 622 -12.20 13.55 -12.33
C LEU A 622 -10.70 13.20 -12.34
N ASP A 623 -9.93 13.91 -11.51
CA ASP A 623 -8.47 13.74 -11.30
C ASP A 623 -7.60 13.82 -12.56
N ASP A 624 -7.97 14.73 -13.47
CA ASP A 624 -7.18 15.03 -14.66
C ASP A 624 -6.19 16.18 -14.40
N PHE A 625 -4.90 15.94 -14.63
CA PHE A 625 -3.89 16.98 -14.46
C PHE A 625 -2.61 16.71 -15.27
N VAL A 626 -1.71 17.70 -15.29
CA VAL A 626 -0.34 17.56 -15.81
C VAL A 626 0.63 17.54 -14.65
N GLU A 627 1.41 16.46 -14.58
CA GLU A 627 2.53 16.24 -13.67
C GLU A 627 3.81 16.81 -14.31
N THR A 628 4.68 17.44 -13.51
CA THR A 628 5.98 17.92 -13.99
C THR A 628 7.12 17.48 -13.08
N TYR A 629 8.33 17.32 -13.64
CA TYR A 629 9.52 17.18 -12.82
C TYR A 629 9.77 18.49 -12.05
N ARG A 630 10.12 18.40 -10.76
CA ARG A 630 10.43 19.54 -9.88
C ARG A 630 11.77 20.20 -10.26
N ASP A 631 11.84 20.79 -11.43
CA ASP A 631 13.07 21.39 -11.97
C ASP A 631 13.50 22.59 -11.11
N PRO A 632 14.78 22.69 -10.70
CA PRO A 632 15.25 23.80 -9.86
C PRO A 632 14.97 25.19 -10.41
N LYS A 633 14.80 25.33 -11.74
CA LYS A 633 14.44 26.60 -12.37
C LYS A 633 13.08 27.14 -11.93
N LEU A 634 12.19 26.28 -11.44
CA LEU A 634 10.85 26.64 -10.98
C LEU A 634 10.80 27.01 -9.48
N ASP A 635 11.92 26.87 -8.76
CA ASP A 635 12.05 27.17 -7.33
C ASP A 635 12.26 28.70 -7.11
N LEU A 636 11.23 29.48 -7.42
CA LEU A 636 11.30 30.94 -7.44
C LEU A 636 11.34 31.55 -6.04
N THR A 637 12.48 32.14 -5.66
CA THR A 637 12.63 32.88 -4.39
C THR A 637 12.84 34.39 -4.59
N GLY A 638 12.69 34.86 -5.83
CA GLY A 638 12.90 36.25 -6.22
C GLY A 638 11.78 37.20 -5.82
N LYS A 639 11.73 38.35 -6.47
CA LYS A 639 10.66 39.35 -6.33
C LYS A 639 9.80 39.49 -7.59
N GLY A 640 9.87 38.50 -8.48
CA GLY A 640 9.22 38.54 -9.78
C GLY A 640 8.63 37.18 -10.12
N VAL A 641 7.39 37.14 -10.62
CA VAL A 641 6.81 35.96 -11.27
C VAL A 641 5.66 36.38 -12.18
N THR A 642 5.49 35.68 -13.30
CA THR A 642 4.25 35.73 -14.10
C THR A 642 3.74 34.31 -14.34
N LEU A 643 2.46 34.08 -14.02
CA LEU A 643 1.71 32.89 -14.39
C LEU A 643 0.72 33.29 -15.49
N ASP A 644 0.70 32.56 -16.59
CA ASP A 644 -0.15 32.86 -17.75
C ASP A 644 -0.72 31.57 -18.34
N ALA A 645 -2.02 31.58 -18.64
CA ALA A 645 -2.70 30.44 -19.25
C ALA A 645 -3.87 30.89 -20.14
N GLN A 646 -4.10 30.14 -21.22
CA GLN A 646 -5.35 30.21 -21.97
C GLN A 646 -6.32 29.18 -21.39
N VAL A 647 -7.53 29.61 -21.05
CA VAL A 647 -8.52 28.74 -20.41
C VAL A 647 -9.87 28.90 -21.08
N LYS A 648 -10.62 27.80 -21.12
CA LYS A 648 -12.03 27.75 -21.48
C LYS A 648 -12.77 26.94 -20.41
N PRO A 649 -13.17 27.58 -19.31
CA PRO A 649 -13.86 26.91 -18.20
C PRO A 649 -15.18 26.29 -18.66
N ALA A 650 -15.53 25.14 -18.08
CA ALA A 650 -16.78 24.46 -18.41
C ALA A 650 -18.00 25.26 -17.92
N GLU A 651 -19.18 25.00 -18.49
CA GLU A 651 -20.44 25.63 -18.05
C GLU A 651 -20.77 25.29 -16.58
N GLU A 652 -20.45 24.08 -16.17
CA GLU A 652 -20.62 23.60 -14.81
C GLU A 652 -19.28 23.67 -14.07
N PHE A 653 -19.26 24.41 -12.96
CA PHE A 653 -18.11 24.50 -12.08
C PHE A 653 -18.15 23.36 -11.05
N THR A 654 -17.07 22.60 -10.92
CA THR A 654 -17.00 21.41 -10.05
C THR A 654 -16.26 21.61 -8.73
N GLY A 655 -15.84 22.84 -8.42
CA GLY A 655 -14.86 23.10 -7.37
C GLY A 655 -13.48 23.37 -7.98
N ASP A 656 -12.74 24.29 -7.36
CA ASP A 656 -11.38 24.75 -7.70
C ASP A 656 -10.88 24.49 -9.14
N PHE A 657 -10.91 25.51 -10.00
CA PHE A 657 -10.25 25.47 -11.30
C PHE A 657 -8.81 25.99 -11.21
N THR A 658 -7.90 25.15 -10.71
CA THR A 658 -6.48 25.48 -10.67
C THR A 658 -5.88 25.43 -12.09
N MET A 659 -5.51 26.60 -12.60
CA MET A 659 -4.95 26.74 -13.95
C MET A 659 -3.49 26.31 -13.96
N VAL A 660 -2.70 26.87 -13.03
CA VAL A 660 -1.30 26.53 -12.80
C VAL A 660 -0.93 26.86 -11.36
N SER A 661 -0.19 25.98 -10.71
CA SER A 661 0.29 26.20 -9.33
C SER A 661 1.59 25.45 -9.07
N LYS A 662 2.40 25.91 -8.12
CA LYS A 662 3.51 25.13 -7.54
C LYS A 662 3.30 25.06 -6.03
N GLY A 663 2.43 24.13 -5.61
CA GLY A 663 1.83 24.19 -4.28
C GLY A 663 1.24 25.59 -4.00
N ASP A 664 1.26 26.01 -2.74
CA ASP A 664 0.88 27.37 -2.37
C ASP A 664 1.99 28.41 -2.58
N GLN A 665 3.12 28.05 -3.19
CA GLN A 665 4.21 29.00 -3.47
C GLN A 665 3.75 30.13 -4.40
N TYR A 666 3.10 29.74 -5.50
CA TYR A 666 2.43 30.64 -6.42
C TYR A 666 1.29 29.89 -7.12
N VAL A 667 0.13 30.52 -7.23
CA VAL A 667 -1.12 29.90 -7.70
C VAL A 667 -1.87 30.87 -8.60
N LEU A 668 -2.33 30.39 -9.76
CA LEU A 668 -3.32 31.06 -10.59
C LEU A 668 -4.54 30.13 -10.76
N ARG A 669 -5.71 30.58 -10.31
CA ARG A 669 -6.92 29.75 -10.31
C ARG A 669 -8.21 30.55 -10.40
N MET A 670 -9.30 29.82 -10.65
CA MET A 670 -10.66 30.23 -10.29
C MET A 670 -11.05 29.44 -9.04
N LYS A 671 -11.02 30.06 -7.85
CA LYS A 671 -11.16 29.34 -6.57
C LYS A 671 -12.60 28.90 -6.30
N ASP A 672 -13.55 29.64 -6.84
CA ASP A 672 -15.00 29.40 -6.83
C ASP A 672 -15.58 29.88 -8.17
N ALA A 673 -16.88 29.71 -8.40
CA ALA A 673 -17.51 30.04 -9.68
C ALA A 673 -17.41 31.53 -10.06
N ASP A 674 -17.16 32.42 -9.09
CA ASP A 674 -17.29 33.86 -9.24
C ASP A 674 -15.96 34.61 -9.04
N THR A 675 -14.89 33.93 -8.60
CA THR A 675 -13.65 34.59 -8.20
C THR A 675 -12.40 34.01 -8.87
N LEU A 676 -11.69 34.87 -9.60
CA LEU A 676 -10.32 34.63 -10.05
C LEU A 676 -9.33 35.04 -8.96
N GLU A 677 -8.24 34.28 -8.83
CA GLU A 677 -7.24 34.47 -7.80
C GLU A 677 -5.83 34.27 -8.36
N PHE A 678 -4.93 35.20 -8.03
CA PHE A 678 -3.48 35.02 -8.13
C PHE A 678 -2.84 35.22 -6.76
N THR A 679 -2.09 34.21 -6.31
CA THR A 679 -1.46 34.16 -4.99
C THR A 679 0.03 33.89 -5.11
N ILE A 680 0.84 34.48 -4.21
CA ILE A 680 2.20 34.03 -3.88
C ILE A 680 2.30 33.85 -2.36
N THR A 681 3.15 32.94 -1.89
CA THR A 681 3.48 32.86 -0.46
C THR A 681 4.73 33.70 -0.17
N SER A 682 4.64 34.57 0.85
CA SER A 682 5.71 35.47 1.26
C SER A 682 5.64 35.78 2.75
N GLU A 683 6.74 35.54 3.46
CA GLU A 683 6.84 35.63 4.93
C GLU A 683 5.88 34.66 5.64
N GLY A 684 5.78 33.43 5.13
CA GLY A 684 4.94 32.35 5.65
C GLY A 684 3.45 32.59 5.49
N LYS A 685 3.04 33.53 4.62
CA LYS A 685 1.62 33.89 4.42
C LYS A 685 1.28 34.04 2.95
N PRO A 686 0.07 33.63 2.53
CA PRO A 686 -0.41 33.92 1.20
C PRO A 686 -0.62 35.43 1.03
N ARG A 687 -0.18 35.95 -0.12
CA ARG A 687 -0.41 37.30 -0.62
C ARG A 687 -1.20 37.15 -1.89
N THR A 688 -2.38 37.74 -1.92
CA THR A 688 -3.40 37.39 -2.91
C THR A 688 -4.01 38.62 -3.54
N VAL A 689 -4.26 38.55 -4.84
CA VAL A 689 -5.12 39.47 -5.57
C VAL A 689 -6.29 38.66 -6.14
N THR A 690 -7.51 39.16 -5.94
CA THR A 690 -8.74 38.55 -6.46
C THR A 690 -9.48 39.51 -7.36
N ALA A 691 -10.18 38.97 -8.35
CA ALA A 691 -11.12 39.72 -9.18
C ALA A 691 -12.38 38.88 -9.45
N ASP A 692 -13.49 39.55 -9.68
CA ASP A 692 -14.73 38.90 -10.11
C ASP A 692 -14.53 38.27 -11.50
N VAL A 693 -15.10 37.10 -11.70
CA VAL A 693 -15.18 36.42 -13.00
C VAL A 693 -16.03 37.28 -13.96
N PRO A 694 -15.50 37.68 -15.14
CA PRO A 694 -16.24 38.50 -16.11
C PRO A 694 -17.54 37.85 -16.63
N GLN A 695 -18.48 38.65 -17.13
CA GLN A 695 -19.67 38.11 -17.80
C GLN A 695 -19.31 37.33 -19.07
N GLY A 696 -20.03 36.23 -19.34
CA GLY A 696 -19.82 35.40 -20.53
C GLY A 696 -18.58 34.51 -20.48
N TRP A 697 -18.12 34.19 -19.27
CA TRP A 697 -16.87 33.47 -19.00
C TRP A 697 -16.85 32.00 -19.43
N THR A 698 -17.89 31.25 -19.08
CA THR A 698 -17.92 29.80 -19.30
C THR A 698 -18.14 29.49 -20.78
N GLY A 699 -17.50 28.42 -21.26
CA GLY A 699 -17.60 28.02 -22.67
C GLY A 699 -16.91 28.96 -23.67
N ALA A 700 -16.19 29.99 -23.21
CA ALA A 700 -15.41 30.91 -24.03
C ALA A 700 -13.92 30.88 -23.67
N TRP A 701 -13.05 31.23 -24.62
CA TRP A 701 -11.60 31.30 -24.39
C TRP A 701 -11.21 32.63 -23.76
N HIS A 702 -10.41 32.56 -22.70
CA HIS A 702 -9.84 33.71 -22.00
C HIS A 702 -8.37 33.49 -21.72
N ARG A 703 -7.57 34.54 -21.83
CA ARG A 703 -6.19 34.55 -21.34
C ARG A 703 -6.16 35.13 -19.93
N VAL A 704 -5.71 34.36 -18.96
CA VAL A 704 -5.62 34.78 -17.55
C VAL A 704 -4.16 34.89 -17.16
N THR A 705 -3.77 36.04 -16.62
CA THR A 705 -2.38 36.31 -16.24
C THR A 705 -2.31 36.88 -14.82
N GLY A 706 -1.53 36.26 -13.95
CA GLY A 706 -1.13 36.79 -12.65
C GLY A 706 0.32 37.25 -12.68
N THR A 707 0.62 38.49 -12.30
CA THR A 707 2.02 38.99 -12.25
C THR A 707 2.35 39.58 -10.90
N TYR A 708 3.53 39.29 -10.38
CA TYR A 708 4.11 39.95 -9.21
C TYR A 708 5.40 40.64 -9.62
N ASP A 709 5.49 41.96 -9.42
CA ASP A 709 6.61 42.81 -9.86
C ASP A 709 7.57 43.22 -8.73
N GLY A 710 7.31 42.73 -7.51
CA GLY A 710 8.09 43.03 -6.32
C GLY A 710 7.55 44.20 -5.49
N GLY A 711 6.55 44.92 -6.02
CA GLY A 711 5.80 45.97 -5.33
C GLY A 711 4.29 45.72 -5.26
N ALA A 712 3.73 44.96 -6.19
CA ALA A 712 2.32 44.57 -6.20
C ALA A 712 2.07 43.26 -6.96
N LEU A 713 0.99 42.56 -6.57
CA LEU A 713 0.37 41.51 -7.34
C LEU A 713 -0.69 42.11 -8.24
N HIS A 714 -0.75 41.67 -9.49
CA HIS A 714 -1.71 42.13 -10.49
C HIS A 714 -2.39 40.94 -11.15
N LEU A 715 -3.67 41.08 -11.47
CA LEU A 715 -4.46 40.06 -12.16
C LEU A 715 -5.07 40.65 -13.44
N TYR A 716 -4.85 39.96 -14.56
CA TYR A 716 -5.30 40.36 -15.89
C TYR A 716 -6.17 39.28 -16.52
N VAL A 717 -7.16 39.73 -17.29
CA VAL A 717 -7.94 38.89 -18.22
C VAL A 717 -7.92 39.54 -19.59
N ASP A 718 -7.59 38.76 -20.61
CA ASP A 718 -7.55 39.20 -22.01
C ASP A 718 -6.71 40.48 -22.21
N GLY A 719 -5.59 40.58 -21.48
CA GLY A 719 -4.66 41.71 -21.51
C GLY A 719 -5.12 42.95 -20.73
N LYS A 720 -6.29 42.92 -20.08
CA LYS A 720 -6.82 44.01 -19.25
C LYS A 720 -6.65 43.69 -17.76
N GLN A 721 -6.07 44.63 -17.00
CA GLN A 721 -5.94 44.51 -15.55
C GLN A 721 -7.32 44.59 -14.88
N LEU A 722 -7.64 43.62 -14.04
CA LEU A 722 -8.88 43.57 -13.27
C LEU A 722 -8.67 44.00 -11.81
N ALA A 723 -7.54 43.64 -11.20
CA ALA A 723 -7.26 43.92 -9.80
C ALA A 723 -5.76 44.05 -9.52
N GLU A 724 -5.45 44.70 -8.40
CA GLU A 724 -4.09 44.90 -7.86
C GLU A 724 -4.11 44.82 -6.33
N THR A 725 -3.10 44.16 -5.76
CA THR A 725 -2.83 44.15 -4.31
C THR A 725 -1.37 44.53 -4.04
N PRO A 726 -1.08 45.65 -3.36
CA PRO A 726 0.28 46.04 -3.01
C PRO A 726 0.95 45.03 -2.07
N TRP A 727 2.17 44.63 -2.39
CA TRP A 727 3.03 43.79 -1.53
C TRP A 727 4.49 43.91 -1.97
N SER A 728 5.41 44.03 -1.00
CA SER A 728 6.85 43.97 -1.28
C SER A 728 7.49 42.95 -0.35
N GLY A 729 7.88 41.81 -0.91
CA GLY A 729 8.57 40.72 -0.23
C GLY A 729 9.23 39.78 -1.22
N ARG A 730 9.95 38.78 -0.72
CA ARG A 730 10.45 37.68 -1.55
C ARG A 730 9.40 36.58 -1.59
N ILE A 731 9.35 35.82 -2.67
CA ILE A 731 8.55 34.60 -2.73
C ILE A 731 9.25 33.55 -1.85
N ASP A 732 8.49 32.86 -1.00
CA ASP A 732 9.00 31.79 -0.16
C ASP A 732 9.29 30.53 -1.00
N TYR A 733 10.14 29.64 -0.52
CA TYR A 733 10.42 28.36 -1.18
C TYR A 733 9.43 27.28 -0.71
N THR A 734 9.00 26.40 -1.62
CA THR A 734 8.24 25.18 -1.28
C THR A 734 8.80 23.95 -2.01
N GLY A 735 8.51 22.77 -1.47
CA GLY A 735 8.94 21.49 -2.05
C GLY A 735 7.96 20.86 -3.05
N TYR A 736 6.90 21.56 -3.46
CA TYR A 736 5.86 20.98 -4.32
C TYR A 736 6.19 21.05 -5.81
N ASP A 737 5.56 20.18 -6.58
CA ASP A 737 5.69 20.14 -8.04
C ASP A 737 4.82 21.22 -8.69
N LEU A 738 5.16 21.62 -9.92
CA LEU A 738 4.30 22.49 -10.71
C LEU A 738 3.16 21.65 -11.30
N GLY A 739 1.92 21.95 -10.92
CA GLY A 739 0.70 21.31 -11.42
C GLY A 739 -0.06 22.22 -12.39
N VAL A 740 -0.62 21.61 -13.44
CA VAL A 740 -1.67 22.22 -14.29
C VAL A 740 -2.93 21.39 -14.11
N GLY A 741 -4.04 22.02 -13.75
CA GLY A 741 -5.30 21.33 -13.42
C GLY A 741 -5.44 20.90 -11.96
N ARG A 742 -4.35 20.98 -11.17
CA ARG A 742 -4.34 20.68 -9.73
C ARG A 742 -3.39 21.57 -8.94
N ASN A 743 -3.61 21.66 -7.63
CA ASN A 743 -2.64 22.16 -6.65
C ASN A 743 -2.09 20.99 -5.82
N ALA A 744 -0.81 20.66 -6.00
CA ALA A 744 -0.17 19.51 -5.36
C ALA A 744 0.01 19.62 -3.84
N ASP A 745 -0.20 20.80 -3.24
CA ASP A 745 -0.12 21.04 -1.79
C ASP A 745 -1.48 20.86 -1.10
N THR A 746 -2.55 21.30 -1.77
CA THR A 746 -3.91 21.31 -1.17
C THR A 746 -4.81 20.17 -1.67
N MET A 747 -4.44 19.51 -2.77
CA MET A 747 -5.13 18.34 -3.30
C MET A 747 -4.34 17.07 -2.95
N GLU A 748 -4.07 16.89 -1.65
CA GLU A 748 -3.46 15.69 -1.07
C GLU A 748 -4.52 14.79 -0.42
N ASP A 749 -4.12 13.92 0.51
CA ASP A 749 -5.02 13.06 1.28
C ASP A 749 -6.07 13.89 2.05
N GLY A 750 -7.33 13.44 2.01
CA GLY A 750 -8.47 14.19 2.57
C GLY A 750 -8.89 15.42 1.75
N TYR A 751 -8.65 15.44 0.44
CA TYR A 751 -9.19 16.47 -0.44
C TYR A 751 -10.66 16.18 -0.83
N PRO A 752 -11.64 17.03 -0.43
CA PRO A 752 -13.07 16.77 -0.60
C PRO A 752 -13.65 17.18 -1.96
N GLY A 753 -12.81 17.64 -2.88
CA GLY A 753 -13.23 18.29 -4.12
C GLY A 753 -13.01 17.47 -5.38
N ARG A 754 -13.46 18.05 -6.49
CA ARG A 754 -13.08 17.64 -7.85
C ARG A 754 -11.98 18.56 -8.36
N THR A 755 -11.11 18.04 -9.23
CA THR A 755 -10.07 18.83 -9.89
C THR A 755 -10.68 19.77 -10.94
N ALA A 756 -9.83 20.54 -11.64
CA ALA A 756 -10.27 21.50 -12.63
C ALA A 756 -11.13 20.85 -13.75
N LYS A 757 -12.31 21.44 -14.04
CA LYS A 757 -13.18 21.06 -15.17
C LYS A 757 -13.24 22.17 -16.22
N GLY A 758 -12.73 21.87 -17.42
CA GLY A 758 -12.63 22.84 -18.52
C GLY A 758 -11.43 22.58 -19.42
N THR A 759 -11.19 23.45 -20.40
CA THR A 759 -10.05 23.33 -21.32
C THR A 759 -8.93 24.29 -20.95
N ILE A 760 -7.68 23.82 -20.99
CA ILE A 760 -6.47 24.63 -20.75
C ILE A 760 -5.55 24.51 -21.97
N ASP A 761 -4.94 25.63 -22.34
CA ASP A 761 -3.97 25.79 -23.42
C ASP A 761 -2.87 26.78 -23.02
N GLN A 762 -1.71 26.75 -23.71
CA GLN A 762 -0.63 27.73 -23.61
C GLN A 762 -0.25 28.16 -22.18
N VAL A 763 0.10 27.21 -21.30
CA VAL A 763 0.53 27.53 -19.94
C VAL A 763 1.99 28.00 -19.93
N ARG A 764 2.27 29.09 -19.21
CA ARG A 764 3.61 29.69 -19.06
C ARG A 764 3.90 30.04 -17.60
N VAL A 765 5.17 29.89 -17.22
CA VAL A 765 5.72 30.44 -15.98
C VAL A 765 6.99 31.23 -16.30
N TYR A 766 7.06 32.46 -15.81
CA TYR A 766 8.22 33.34 -15.92
C TYR A 766 8.74 33.71 -14.53
N ASP A 767 10.04 33.91 -14.37
CA ASP A 767 10.69 34.43 -13.15
C ASP A 767 10.67 35.97 -13.05
N THR A 768 9.96 36.62 -13.96
CA THR A 768 9.82 38.08 -14.06
C THR A 768 8.37 38.48 -14.26
N ALA A 769 8.03 39.72 -13.89
CA ALA A 769 6.73 40.32 -14.20
C ALA A 769 6.67 40.78 -15.66
N LEU A 770 5.71 40.27 -16.42
CA LEU A 770 5.37 40.83 -17.71
C LEU A 770 4.57 42.12 -17.51
N GLY A 771 5.04 43.23 -18.09
CA GLY A 771 4.39 44.53 -17.95
C GLY A 771 3.07 44.63 -18.72
N ALA A 772 2.13 45.43 -18.20
CA ALA A 772 0.78 45.62 -18.75
C ALA A 772 0.74 45.92 -20.27
N ALA A 773 1.70 46.69 -20.79
CA ALA A 773 1.76 47.01 -22.22
C ALA A 773 2.02 45.78 -23.10
N ARG A 774 2.86 44.84 -22.65
CA ARG A 774 3.15 43.59 -23.37
C ARG A 774 1.95 42.65 -23.32
N LEU A 775 1.29 42.57 -22.17
CA LEU A 775 0.07 41.77 -21.99
C LEU A 775 -1.09 42.30 -22.84
N ALA A 776 -1.31 43.61 -22.86
CA ALA A 776 -2.33 44.24 -23.70
C ALA A 776 -2.05 44.09 -25.21
N ALA A 777 -0.78 43.97 -25.61
CA ALA A 777 -0.38 43.66 -26.98
C ALA A 777 -0.53 42.18 -27.35
N GLY A 778 -0.88 41.32 -26.38
CA GLY A 778 -1.04 39.87 -26.60
C GLY A 778 0.27 39.12 -26.82
N GLU A 779 1.41 39.63 -26.35
CA GLU A 779 2.69 38.96 -26.52
C GLU A 779 2.73 37.58 -25.84
N ASP A 780 3.35 36.58 -26.47
CA ASP A 780 3.68 35.27 -25.88
C ASP A 780 5.19 35.01 -26.06
N PRO A 781 6.06 35.60 -25.22
CA PRO A 781 7.49 35.45 -25.32
C PRO A 781 7.95 34.08 -24.79
N LYS A 782 7.50 32.99 -25.40
CA LYS A 782 7.72 31.61 -24.91
C LYS A 782 9.18 31.22 -24.62
N ARG A 783 10.15 31.87 -25.27
CA ARG A 783 11.60 31.63 -25.04
C ARG A 783 12.12 32.28 -23.75
N ASP A 784 11.39 33.26 -23.22
CA ASP A 784 11.69 33.91 -21.95
C ASP A 784 11.08 33.12 -20.77
N ALA A 785 10.17 32.16 -21.05
CA ALA A 785 9.53 31.35 -20.02
C ALA A 785 10.48 30.29 -19.44
N LEU A 786 10.29 29.97 -18.16
CA LEU A 786 10.97 28.84 -17.50
C LEU A 786 10.38 27.50 -17.95
N ILE A 787 9.08 27.48 -18.22
CA ILE A 787 8.36 26.37 -18.84
C ILE A 787 7.26 26.93 -19.74
N ALA A 788 7.08 26.32 -20.91
CA ALA A 788 6.00 26.64 -21.83
C ALA A 788 5.33 25.35 -22.33
N LEU A 789 4.10 25.09 -21.85
CA LEU A 789 3.30 23.93 -22.23
C LEU A 789 2.24 24.35 -23.24
N ASP A 790 2.46 24.00 -24.51
CA ASP A 790 1.56 24.38 -25.63
C ASP A 790 0.40 23.40 -25.83
N PHE A 791 0.50 22.18 -25.31
CA PHE A 791 -0.51 21.11 -25.51
C PHE A 791 -0.87 20.79 -26.97
N ASP A 792 -0.04 21.22 -27.93
CA ASP A 792 -0.19 20.95 -29.36
C ASP A 792 0.22 19.53 -29.75
N THR A 793 1.10 18.90 -28.97
CA THR A 793 1.68 17.59 -29.30
C THR A 793 1.79 16.71 -28.06
N PHE A 794 1.53 15.42 -28.27
CA PHE A 794 1.59 14.40 -27.22
C PHE A 794 2.33 13.18 -27.72
N GLN A 795 3.08 12.53 -26.84
CA GLN A 795 3.81 11.31 -27.15
C GLN A 795 3.51 10.25 -26.10
N ARG A 796 3.04 9.07 -26.54
CA ARG A 796 2.98 7.89 -25.68
C ARG A 796 4.38 7.28 -25.56
N LYS A 797 4.88 7.11 -24.34
CA LYS A 797 6.21 6.56 -24.01
C LYS A 797 6.18 5.21 -23.31
N GLY A 798 5.06 4.50 -23.42
CA GLY A 798 4.83 3.21 -22.76
C GLY A 798 3.77 3.35 -21.67
N ASP A 799 3.94 2.62 -20.58
CA ASP A 799 3.06 2.60 -19.43
C ASP A 799 3.89 2.78 -18.15
N TYR A 800 3.26 3.24 -17.07
CA TYR A 800 3.85 3.40 -15.74
C TYR A 800 2.85 2.97 -14.65
N LEU A 801 3.32 2.73 -13.43
CA LEU A 801 2.46 2.55 -12.26
C LEU A 801 2.06 3.92 -11.71
N SER A 802 0.77 4.16 -11.54
CA SER A 802 0.24 5.39 -10.97
C SER A 802 -0.35 5.12 -9.60
N TYR A 803 -0.09 6.03 -8.66
CA TYR A 803 -0.74 6.11 -7.34
C TYR A 803 -1.93 7.09 -7.34
N GLY A 804 -2.22 7.77 -8.46
CA GLY A 804 -3.32 8.73 -8.56
C GLY A 804 -2.94 10.12 -8.04
N LEU A 805 -3.84 10.72 -7.26
CA LEU A 805 -3.72 12.11 -6.81
C LEU A 805 -2.71 12.28 -5.65
N TYR A 806 -2.63 11.29 -4.76
CA TYR A 806 -1.78 11.29 -3.56
C TYR A 806 -1.27 9.88 -3.20
N GLU A 807 -0.42 9.77 -2.18
CA GLU A 807 0.43 8.60 -1.93
C GLU A 807 -0.20 7.54 -1.00
N SER A 808 -1.43 7.71 -0.49
CA SER A 808 -2.00 6.83 0.56
C SER A 808 -2.02 5.35 0.18
N GLY A 809 -2.26 5.00 -1.10
CA GLY A 809 -2.19 3.61 -1.59
C GLY A 809 -0.78 3.05 -1.87
N VAL A 810 0.29 3.73 -1.43
CA VAL A 810 1.70 3.33 -1.55
C VAL A 810 2.19 2.80 -0.19
N ASP A 811 1.43 1.86 0.36
CA ASP A 811 1.39 1.42 1.77
C ASP A 811 1.70 -0.07 2.00
N GLY A 812 2.15 -0.77 0.97
CA GLY A 812 2.32 -2.22 0.99
C GLY A 812 3.71 -2.73 1.37
N LEU A 813 3.75 -3.85 2.09
CA LEU A 813 4.96 -4.65 2.34
C LEU A 813 5.61 -5.23 1.06
N VAL A 814 4.82 -5.33 -0.02
CA VAL A 814 5.27 -5.75 -1.33
C VAL A 814 4.79 -4.77 -2.39
N THR A 815 5.58 -4.60 -3.44
CA THR A 815 5.19 -3.78 -4.58
C THR A 815 3.89 -4.29 -5.24
N ALA A 816 3.28 -3.48 -6.10
CA ALA A 816 2.10 -3.89 -6.87
C ALA A 816 2.31 -5.19 -7.69
N ASP A 817 3.55 -5.55 -8.07
CA ASP A 817 3.93 -6.81 -8.74
C ASP A 817 4.44 -7.92 -7.79
N ARG A 818 4.23 -7.76 -6.48
CA ARG A 818 4.53 -8.73 -5.40
C ARG A 818 6.03 -9.01 -5.23
N LYS A 819 6.87 -7.99 -5.44
CA LYS A 819 8.28 -8.04 -5.03
C LYS A 819 8.36 -7.60 -3.56
N PRO A 820 9.01 -8.38 -2.69
CA PRO A 820 9.21 -7.98 -1.30
C PRO A 820 10.03 -6.70 -1.20
N GLU A 821 9.57 -5.77 -0.38
CA GLU A 821 10.32 -4.57 -0.03
C GLU A 821 11.27 -4.82 1.15
N PRO A 822 12.30 -3.98 1.37
CA PRO A 822 13.35 -4.24 2.36
C PRO A 822 12.86 -4.50 3.79
N GLU A 823 11.79 -3.84 4.24
CA GLU A 823 11.11 -4.07 5.52
C GLU A 823 10.71 -5.53 5.74
N THR A 824 10.44 -6.29 4.68
CA THR A 824 10.04 -7.69 4.78
C THR A 824 11.12 -8.57 5.42
N ALA A 825 12.39 -8.15 5.39
CA ALA A 825 13.47 -8.81 6.13
C ALA A 825 13.28 -8.68 7.65
N GLN A 826 12.91 -7.50 8.13
CA GLN A 826 12.60 -7.26 9.54
C GLN A 826 11.31 -7.99 9.94
N LEU A 827 10.27 -7.93 9.10
CA LEU A 827 9.03 -8.68 9.28
C LEU A 827 9.29 -10.17 9.51
N ALA A 828 9.98 -10.81 8.55
CA ALA A 828 10.25 -12.24 8.58
C ALA A 828 11.03 -12.66 9.83
N TRP A 829 11.98 -11.83 10.28
CA TRP A 829 12.76 -12.09 11.49
C TRP A 829 11.94 -11.91 12.77
N VAL A 830 11.22 -10.79 12.91
CA VAL A 830 10.46 -10.46 14.12
C VAL A 830 9.30 -11.45 14.35
N GLN A 831 8.59 -11.81 13.28
CA GLN A 831 7.45 -12.73 13.31
C GLN A 831 7.85 -14.21 13.27
N ALA A 832 9.14 -14.52 13.17
CA ALA A 832 9.58 -15.91 13.05
C ALA A 832 9.07 -16.79 14.21
N PRO A 833 8.43 -17.93 13.92
CA PRO A 833 7.95 -18.85 14.96
C PRO A 833 9.08 -19.55 15.72
N ILE A 834 10.27 -19.61 15.14
CA ILE A 834 11.42 -20.28 15.74
C ILE A 834 12.43 -19.20 16.12
N ARG A 835 12.58 -18.93 17.41
CA ARG A 835 13.54 -17.93 17.89
C ARG A 835 14.85 -18.59 18.27
N LEU A 836 15.95 -17.98 17.85
CA LEU A 836 17.31 -18.40 18.17
C LEU A 836 17.97 -17.29 18.99
N THR A 837 18.30 -17.60 20.24
CA THR A 837 18.92 -16.63 21.16
C THR A 837 20.24 -17.17 21.70
N ASP A 838 21.12 -16.27 22.09
CA ASP A 838 22.43 -16.62 22.65
C ASP A 838 22.26 -17.37 23.99
N ALA A 839 22.97 -18.47 24.15
CA ALA A 839 23.06 -19.26 25.39
C ALA A 839 24.53 -19.59 25.75
N ASP A 840 25.47 -18.78 25.24
CA ASP A 840 26.92 -19.00 25.16
C ASP A 840 27.39 -19.50 23.79
N ALA A 841 27.11 -18.69 22.76
CA ALA A 841 27.50 -18.94 21.37
C ALA A 841 29.02 -19.04 21.18
N ARG A 842 29.82 -18.47 22.10
CA ARG A 842 31.29 -18.61 22.11
C ARG A 842 31.74 -20.04 22.39
N GLU A 843 30.94 -20.79 23.13
CA GLU A 843 31.11 -22.23 23.36
C GLU A 843 30.21 -23.09 22.44
N GLY A 844 29.57 -22.47 21.44
CA GLY A 844 28.66 -23.13 20.50
C GLY A 844 27.27 -23.44 21.06
N LYS A 845 26.85 -22.84 22.17
CA LYS A 845 25.52 -23.05 22.76
C LYS A 845 24.53 -22.00 22.27
N VAL A 846 23.39 -22.46 21.74
CA VAL A 846 22.29 -21.59 21.27
C VAL A 846 20.98 -22.09 21.84
N LYS A 847 20.14 -21.20 22.35
CA LYS A 847 18.80 -21.54 22.81
C LYS A 847 17.82 -21.41 21.65
N ILE A 848 17.07 -22.47 21.39
CA ILE A 848 15.99 -22.52 20.41
C ILE A 848 14.67 -22.47 21.15
N THR A 849 13.79 -21.53 20.79
CA THR A 849 12.41 -21.44 21.29
C THR A 849 11.44 -21.69 20.13
N ASN A 850 10.58 -22.69 20.25
CA ASN A 850 9.52 -22.97 19.29
C ASN A 850 8.21 -22.32 19.76
N GLU A 851 7.79 -21.24 19.11
CA GLU A 851 6.52 -20.54 19.37
C GLU A 851 5.33 -21.15 18.60
N ARG A 852 5.55 -22.24 17.84
CA ARG A 852 4.46 -23.05 17.29
C ARG A 852 3.80 -23.83 18.41
N VAL A 853 2.48 -23.87 18.46
CA VAL A 853 1.72 -24.47 19.58
C VAL A 853 1.09 -25.82 19.23
N PHE A 854 1.04 -26.19 17.95
CA PHE A 854 0.49 -27.47 17.49
C PHE A 854 1.56 -28.42 16.92
N THR A 855 2.67 -27.86 16.43
CA THR A 855 3.74 -28.62 15.75
C THR A 855 5.11 -28.43 16.41
N GLY A 856 5.89 -29.51 16.40
CA GLY A 856 7.32 -29.44 16.69
C GLY A 856 8.12 -28.87 15.52
N THR A 857 9.42 -29.12 15.54
CA THR A 857 10.39 -28.58 14.56
C THR A 857 11.08 -29.66 13.72
N SER A 858 10.54 -30.87 13.67
CA SER A 858 11.10 -31.98 12.89
C SER A 858 11.01 -31.77 11.37
N ASP A 859 10.19 -30.81 10.94
CA ASP A 859 10.13 -30.28 9.57
C ASP A 859 11.31 -29.34 9.24
N LEU A 860 12.12 -28.99 10.24
CA LEU A 860 13.24 -28.06 10.13
C LEU A 860 14.58 -28.73 10.47
N LYS A 861 15.65 -28.08 10.04
CA LYS A 861 17.02 -28.35 10.48
C LYS A 861 17.76 -27.05 10.70
N LEU A 862 18.77 -27.07 11.56
CA LEU A 862 19.70 -25.96 11.71
C LEU A 862 20.76 -26.02 10.61
N ARG A 863 21.03 -24.88 9.97
CA ARG A 863 22.23 -24.62 9.16
C ARG A 863 23.01 -23.53 9.87
N TRP A 864 24.30 -23.75 10.13
CA TRP A 864 25.12 -22.79 10.87
C TRP A 864 26.45 -22.54 10.17
N LYS A 865 27.00 -21.33 10.36
CA LYS A 865 28.31 -20.92 9.87
C LYS A 865 28.98 -19.95 10.84
N VAL A 866 30.30 -20.04 10.97
CA VAL A 866 31.14 -19.04 11.62
C VAL A 866 31.88 -18.28 10.53
N THR A 867 31.76 -16.96 10.50
CA THR A 867 32.38 -16.08 9.49
C THR A 867 33.40 -15.15 10.11
N GLU A 868 34.47 -14.86 9.36
CA GLU A 868 35.51 -13.86 9.63
C GLU A 868 35.60 -12.97 8.38
N GLY A 869 34.95 -11.80 8.41
CA GLY A 869 34.70 -11.03 7.19
C GLY A 869 33.97 -11.86 6.14
N ALA A 870 34.50 -11.91 4.91
CA ALA A 870 33.92 -12.71 3.82
C ALA A 870 34.21 -14.23 3.93
N LYS A 871 35.12 -14.64 4.83
CA LYS A 871 35.57 -16.03 4.94
C LYS A 871 34.65 -16.82 5.87
N THR A 872 34.15 -17.96 5.39
CA THR A 872 33.55 -18.97 6.29
C THR A 872 34.66 -19.83 6.89
N VAL A 873 34.84 -19.76 8.21
CA VAL A 873 35.89 -20.52 8.92
C VAL A 873 35.39 -21.87 9.45
N ALA A 874 34.08 -22.01 9.66
CA ALA A 874 33.45 -23.28 10.00
C ALA A 874 31.97 -23.25 9.60
N SER A 875 31.37 -24.40 9.30
CA SER A 875 29.93 -24.51 9.01
C SER A 875 29.43 -25.92 9.20
N GLY A 876 28.12 -26.09 9.35
CA GLY A 876 27.51 -27.41 9.40
C GLY A 876 25.99 -27.36 9.43
N THR A 877 25.40 -28.53 9.63
CA THR A 877 23.96 -28.70 9.78
C THR A 877 23.64 -29.63 10.95
N ARG A 878 22.48 -29.45 11.58
CA ARG A 878 21.99 -30.32 12.67
C ARG A 878 20.48 -30.50 12.54
N ALA A 879 19.95 -31.71 12.73
CA ALA A 879 18.51 -31.92 12.81
C ALA A 879 17.93 -31.18 14.03
N LEU A 880 16.71 -30.64 13.89
CA LEU A 880 16.03 -29.93 14.97
C LEU A 880 14.82 -30.74 15.44
N ASN A 881 14.62 -30.84 16.74
CA ASN A 881 13.52 -31.60 17.33
C ASN A 881 13.09 -31.04 18.68
N VAL A 882 12.71 -29.77 18.68
CA VAL A 882 12.05 -29.06 19.79
C VAL A 882 10.55 -29.24 19.65
N GLY A 883 9.87 -29.64 20.73
CA GLY A 883 8.41 -29.80 20.78
C GLY A 883 7.64 -28.48 20.60
N PRO A 884 6.31 -28.54 20.42
CA PRO A 884 5.47 -27.33 20.39
C PRO A 884 5.55 -26.58 21.72
N ASP A 885 5.58 -25.25 21.66
CA ASP A 885 5.64 -24.33 22.82
C ASP A 885 6.77 -24.68 23.81
N ALA A 886 7.92 -25.12 23.27
CA ALA A 886 9.05 -25.59 24.06
C ALA A 886 10.32 -24.80 23.73
N SER A 887 11.27 -24.85 24.66
CA SER A 887 12.61 -24.29 24.48
C SER A 887 13.66 -25.34 24.81
N GLU A 888 14.72 -25.41 24.00
CA GLU A 888 15.87 -26.29 24.25
C GLU A 888 17.19 -25.57 23.97
N GLU A 889 18.21 -25.89 24.75
CA GLU A 889 19.59 -25.50 24.45
C GLU A 889 20.22 -26.53 23.51
N VAL A 890 20.77 -26.03 22.41
CA VAL A 890 21.39 -26.83 21.37
C VAL A 890 22.89 -26.56 21.36
N GLN A 891 23.66 -27.64 21.54
CA GLN A 891 25.12 -27.61 21.42
C GLN A 891 25.57 -27.78 19.96
N LEU A 892 26.06 -26.73 19.34
CA LEU A 892 26.79 -26.78 18.07
C LEU A 892 28.29 -27.02 18.35
N PRO A 893 29.09 -27.43 17.35
CA PRO A 893 30.54 -27.39 17.49
C PRO A 893 31.01 -25.99 17.89
N ALA A 894 31.89 -25.90 18.88
CA ALA A 894 32.46 -24.63 19.32
C ALA A 894 33.17 -23.93 18.16
N PRO A 895 33.06 -22.59 18.05
CA PRO A 895 33.82 -21.80 17.09
C PRO A 895 35.32 -22.14 17.13
N PRO A 896 36.00 -22.28 15.97
CA PRO A 896 37.44 -22.53 15.94
C PRO A 896 38.24 -21.44 16.65
N ALA A 897 39.42 -21.80 17.16
CA ALA A 897 40.33 -20.85 17.81
C ALA A 897 40.59 -19.61 16.93
N ASN A 898 40.68 -18.45 17.57
CA ASN A 898 40.83 -17.15 16.92
C ASN A 898 42.12 -16.43 17.37
N PRO A 899 43.30 -16.97 17.05
CA PRO A 899 44.57 -16.44 17.53
C PRO A 899 44.89 -15.04 17.00
N ASP A 900 44.40 -14.70 15.81
CA ASP A 900 44.64 -13.41 15.16
C ASP A 900 43.68 -12.30 15.65
N GLY A 901 42.69 -12.66 16.47
CA GLY A 901 41.79 -11.72 17.13
C GLY A 901 40.80 -11.00 16.20
N TYR A 902 40.54 -11.54 15.01
CA TYR A 902 39.58 -10.96 14.06
C TYR A 902 38.14 -11.15 14.50
N GLU A 903 37.29 -10.17 14.25
CA GLU A 903 35.86 -10.25 14.52
C GLU A 903 35.25 -11.47 13.81
N ARG A 904 34.50 -12.29 14.57
CA ARG A 904 33.82 -13.48 14.08
C ARG A 904 32.37 -13.54 14.54
N TYR A 905 31.52 -14.02 13.64
CA TYR A 905 30.09 -14.20 13.90
C TYR A 905 29.67 -15.65 13.67
N LEU A 906 28.92 -16.22 14.63
CA LEU A 906 28.16 -17.45 14.43
C LEU A 906 26.77 -17.07 13.94
N THR A 907 26.43 -17.46 12.71
CA THR A 907 25.06 -17.38 12.17
C THR A 907 24.42 -18.77 12.24
N VAL A 908 23.23 -18.87 12.80
CA VAL A 908 22.44 -20.10 12.87
C VAL A 908 21.08 -19.84 12.25
N GLU A 909 20.69 -20.64 11.28
CA GLU A 909 19.44 -20.53 10.52
C GLU A 909 18.59 -21.79 10.77
N ALA A 910 17.31 -21.62 11.05
CA ALA A 910 16.34 -22.69 10.96
C ALA A 910 15.81 -22.75 9.52
N VAL A 911 16.08 -23.85 8.83
CA VAL A 911 15.70 -24.03 7.43
C VAL A 911 14.78 -25.24 7.23
N THR A 912 13.90 -25.16 6.24
CA THR A 912 13.03 -26.29 5.87
C THR A 912 13.86 -27.53 5.51
N ALA A 913 13.52 -28.68 6.09
CA ALA A 913 14.21 -29.94 5.84
C ALA A 913 13.75 -30.61 4.53
N HIS A 914 12.52 -30.32 4.10
CA HIS A 914 11.84 -30.88 2.94
C HIS A 914 11.10 -29.79 2.14
N ASP A 915 10.69 -30.10 0.92
CA ASP A 915 9.80 -29.24 0.14
C ASP A 915 8.44 -29.13 0.84
N ALA A 916 7.92 -27.91 0.93
CA ALA A 916 6.56 -27.58 1.35
C ALA A 916 5.79 -26.95 0.16
N ASN A 917 4.46 -26.86 0.25
CA ASN A 917 3.65 -26.24 -0.80
C ASN A 917 4.04 -24.78 -1.08
N TRP A 918 4.56 -24.09 -0.06
CA TRP A 918 4.89 -22.67 -0.13
C TRP A 918 6.40 -22.39 -0.34
N ALA A 919 7.31 -23.34 -0.04
CA ALA A 919 8.75 -23.14 -0.18
C ALA A 919 9.52 -24.44 -0.46
N LYS A 920 10.69 -24.31 -1.08
CA LYS A 920 11.63 -25.43 -1.31
C LYS A 920 12.42 -25.78 -0.04
N ALA A 921 12.92 -27.00 0.03
CA ALA A 921 13.85 -27.41 1.09
C ALA A 921 15.06 -26.45 1.15
N GLY A 922 15.43 -26.02 2.36
CA GLY A 922 16.49 -25.04 2.58
C GLY A 922 16.04 -23.58 2.67
N HIS A 923 14.73 -23.30 2.59
CA HIS A 923 14.17 -21.98 2.87
C HIS A 923 14.43 -21.57 4.31
N VAL A 924 14.90 -20.34 4.54
CA VAL A 924 15.18 -19.81 5.88
C VAL A 924 13.88 -19.35 6.50
N VAL A 925 13.43 -20.06 7.55
CA VAL A 925 12.26 -19.68 8.35
C VAL A 925 12.66 -18.60 9.36
N SER A 926 13.87 -18.71 9.91
CA SER A 926 14.41 -17.76 10.88
C SER A 926 15.92 -17.89 11.01
N PHE A 927 16.56 -16.89 11.61
CA PHE A 927 17.98 -16.95 11.96
C PHE A 927 18.30 -16.17 13.23
N GLY A 928 19.42 -16.52 13.86
CA GLY A 928 20.09 -15.74 14.89
C GLY A 928 21.58 -15.59 14.55
N GLN A 929 22.16 -14.45 14.89
CA GLN A 929 23.59 -14.20 14.68
C GLN A 929 24.23 -13.63 15.95
N PHE A 930 25.40 -14.16 16.31
CA PHE A 930 26.06 -13.88 17.59
C PHE A 930 27.54 -13.61 17.37
N ALA A 931 28.09 -12.59 18.05
CA ALA A 931 29.52 -12.31 18.05
C ALA A 931 30.26 -13.37 18.89
N VAL A 932 31.18 -14.12 18.27
CA VAL A 932 31.85 -15.26 18.91
C VAL A 932 33.36 -15.09 19.10
N GLY A 933 33.91 -13.92 18.76
CA GLY A 933 35.28 -13.56 19.16
C GLY A 933 35.91 -12.46 18.32
N GLY A 934 37.02 -11.93 18.83
CA GLY A 934 37.84 -10.90 18.19
C GLY A 934 37.25 -9.49 18.20
N THR A 935 38.13 -8.51 18.07
CA THR A 935 37.80 -7.08 17.96
C THR A 935 38.49 -6.42 16.77
N LYS A 936 39.40 -7.14 16.11
CA LYS A 936 40.10 -6.66 14.93
C LYS A 936 39.17 -6.79 13.72
N VAL A 937 38.87 -5.68 13.06
CA VAL A 937 38.05 -5.66 11.86
C VAL A 937 38.82 -6.32 10.70
N PRO A 938 38.25 -7.33 10.01
CA PRO A 938 38.78 -7.81 8.74
C PRO A 938 38.61 -6.73 7.67
N GLU A 939 39.70 -6.05 7.30
CA GLU A 939 39.73 -5.03 6.26
C GLU A 939 40.41 -5.55 4.98
N PRO A 940 40.12 -4.96 3.80
CA PRO A 940 40.94 -5.13 2.60
C PRO A 940 42.41 -4.77 2.87
N GLU A 941 43.35 -5.40 2.15
CA GLU A 941 44.78 -5.22 2.38
C GLU A 941 45.20 -3.74 2.31
N ARG A 942 46.08 -3.34 3.23
CA ARG A 942 46.71 -2.01 3.22
C ARG A 942 47.93 -2.04 2.30
N ALA A 943 48.08 -1.03 1.45
CA ALA A 943 49.32 -0.84 0.72
C ALA A 943 50.49 -0.72 1.69
N ARG A 944 51.57 -1.47 1.47
CA ARG A 944 52.78 -1.38 2.29
C ARG A 944 53.43 -0.04 2.04
N ASN A 945 53.61 0.73 3.09
CA ASN A 945 54.31 2.00 3.00
C ASN A 945 55.48 1.99 3.98
N GLY A 946 56.69 2.22 3.46
CA GLY A 946 57.89 2.41 4.30
C GLY A 946 57.87 3.78 4.99
N ASP A 947 59.04 4.36 5.25
CA ASP A 947 59.21 5.68 5.90
C ASP A 947 58.78 6.90 5.02
N ALA A 948 57.85 6.70 4.09
CA ALA A 948 57.37 7.75 3.19
C ALA A 948 56.58 8.83 3.96
N LYS A 949 56.72 10.09 3.54
CA LYS A 949 56.11 11.26 4.20
C LYS A 949 55.20 12.02 3.24
N ALA A 950 54.12 12.59 3.76
CA ALA A 950 53.31 13.56 3.06
C ALA A 950 53.96 14.95 3.13
N THR A 951 53.78 15.75 2.08
CA THR A 951 54.26 17.14 1.99
C THR A 951 53.15 18.03 1.47
N SER A 952 53.11 19.29 1.88
CA SER A 952 52.12 20.25 1.41
C SER A 952 52.74 21.38 0.60
N THR A 953 52.01 21.90 -0.38
CA THR A 953 52.38 23.10 -1.15
C THR A 953 51.14 23.96 -1.35
N VAL A 954 51.23 25.24 -1.00
CA VAL A 954 50.16 26.21 -1.23
C VAL A 954 50.31 26.80 -2.64
N LYS A 955 49.26 26.72 -3.46
CA LYS A 955 49.23 27.24 -4.84
C LYS A 955 47.97 28.08 -5.06
N GLY A 956 48.11 29.41 -4.93
CA GLY A 956 46.98 30.34 -5.11
C GLY A 956 45.82 30.00 -4.17
N ASP A 957 44.67 29.68 -4.77
CA ASP A 957 43.43 29.29 -4.08
C ASP A 957 43.39 27.80 -3.66
N THR A 958 44.47 27.05 -3.81
CA THR A 958 44.53 25.62 -3.48
C THR A 958 45.70 25.26 -2.55
N VAL A 959 45.56 24.13 -1.87
CA VAL A 959 46.64 23.46 -1.14
C VAL A 959 46.75 22.04 -1.68
N GLU A 960 47.93 21.70 -2.21
CA GLU A 960 48.23 20.35 -2.66
C GLU A 960 48.98 19.59 -1.57
N VAL A 961 48.51 18.39 -1.23
CA VAL A 961 49.22 17.45 -0.36
C VAL A 961 49.69 16.27 -1.21
N THR A 962 50.99 15.98 -1.20
CA THR A 962 51.62 14.99 -2.08
C THR A 962 52.48 13.99 -1.31
N GLY A 963 52.44 12.74 -1.76
CA GLY A 963 53.36 11.66 -1.38
C GLY A 963 53.86 10.92 -2.60
N PRO A 964 54.48 9.73 -2.44
CA PRO A 964 55.09 8.99 -3.56
C PRO A 964 54.13 8.70 -4.71
N ASP A 965 52.93 8.19 -4.40
CA ASP A 965 51.95 7.71 -5.39
C ASP A 965 50.60 8.44 -5.34
N PHE A 966 50.52 9.57 -4.62
CA PHE A 966 49.29 10.34 -4.48
C PHE A 966 49.48 11.87 -4.53
N ARG A 967 48.41 12.56 -4.95
CA ARG A 967 48.28 14.02 -4.96
C ARG A 967 46.84 14.40 -4.63
N TYR A 968 46.65 15.11 -3.52
CA TYR A 968 45.35 15.58 -3.04
C TYR A 968 45.27 17.10 -3.14
N THR A 969 44.13 17.62 -3.60
CA THR A 969 43.95 19.07 -3.82
C THR A 969 42.80 19.59 -2.96
N PHE A 970 43.11 20.48 -2.04
CA PHE A 970 42.14 21.19 -1.21
C PHE A 970 41.90 22.59 -1.78
N ASP A 971 40.64 23.00 -1.89
CA ASP A 971 40.26 24.32 -2.40
C ASP A 971 39.90 25.25 -1.24
N LYS A 972 40.58 26.40 -1.17
CA LYS A 972 40.45 27.38 -0.08
C LYS A 972 39.09 28.08 -0.04
N LYS A 973 38.43 28.21 -1.20
CA LYS A 973 37.14 28.90 -1.31
C LYS A 973 35.98 27.94 -1.06
N LYS A 974 36.10 26.71 -1.56
CA LYS A 974 35.10 25.65 -1.33
C LYS A 974 35.19 25.04 0.06
N GLY A 975 36.35 25.10 0.71
CA GLY A 975 36.52 24.60 2.08
C GLY A 975 36.58 23.08 2.19
N THR A 976 36.92 22.38 1.11
CA THR A 976 36.90 20.91 1.06
C THR A 976 37.99 20.37 0.12
N LEU A 977 38.18 19.05 0.17
CA LEU A 977 38.98 18.29 -0.79
C LEU A 977 38.23 18.23 -2.14
N THR A 978 38.92 18.59 -3.22
CA THR A 978 38.36 18.69 -4.59
C THR A 978 39.00 17.73 -5.58
N SER A 979 40.04 17.01 -5.16
CA SER A 979 40.65 15.94 -5.95
C SER A 979 41.43 15.02 -5.02
N MET A 980 41.19 13.72 -5.12
CA MET A 980 41.97 12.67 -4.46
C MET A 980 42.57 11.77 -5.52
N ARG A 981 43.79 12.07 -5.99
CA ARG A 981 44.49 11.22 -6.96
C ARG A 981 45.45 10.27 -6.28
N ALA A 982 45.34 8.98 -6.57
CA ALA A 982 46.29 7.97 -6.15
C ALA A 982 46.50 6.93 -7.27
N GLY A 983 47.72 6.41 -7.42
CA GLY A 983 48.04 5.43 -8.47
C GLY A 983 47.76 5.94 -9.90
N GLY A 984 47.88 7.25 -10.11
CA GLY A 984 47.60 7.90 -11.40
C GLY A 984 46.12 8.09 -11.75
N ARG A 985 45.18 7.85 -10.81
CA ARG A 985 43.73 7.92 -11.04
C ARG A 985 43.04 8.86 -10.07
N GLU A 986 41.94 9.47 -10.52
CA GLU A 986 41.05 10.28 -9.68
C GLU A 986 40.10 9.37 -8.91
N LEU A 987 40.17 9.33 -7.58
CA LEU A 987 39.29 8.50 -6.73
C LEU A 987 38.11 9.28 -6.16
N LEU A 988 38.23 10.60 -6.05
CA LEU A 988 37.21 11.49 -5.49
C LEU A 988 37.28 12.84 -6.22
N THR A 989 36.15 13.34 -6.69
CA THR A 989 36.06 14.60 -7.46
C THR A 989 35.58 15.79 -6.65
N SER A 990 34.94 15.55 -5.50
CA SER A 990 34.56 16.58 -4.53
C SER A 990 34.17 15.91 -3.21
N GLY A 991 34.32 16.66 -2.12
CA GLY A 991 33.96 16.24 -0.78
C GLY A 991 35.17 15.70 -0.01
N PRO A 992 34.99 15.36 1.27
CA PRO A 992 33.71 15.27 1.98
C PRO A 992 33.01 16.63 2.17
N GLU A 993 31.69 16.62 2.00
CA GLU A 993 30.79 17.75 2.30
C GLU A 993 29.87 17.34 3.45
N LEU A 994 29.46 18.29 4.31
CA LEU A 994 28.49 18.03 5.38
C LEU A 994 27.22 17.42 4.78
N ASP A 995 26.79 16.28 5.32
CA ASP A 995 25.52 15.66 4.97
C ASP A 995 24.59 15.63 6.18
N VAL A 996 23.52 16.41 6.08
CA VAL A 996 22.45 16.53 7.09
C VAL A 996 21.07 16.45 6.43
N TRP A 997 21.03 15.98 5.18
CA TRP A 997 19.83 15.88 4.37
C TRP A 997 19.70 14.47 3.80
N ARG A 998 18.45 14.03 3.68
CA ARG A 998 18.07 12.91 2.83
C ARG A 998 16.72 13.25 2.22
N ALA A 999 16.41 12.65 1.07
CA ALA A 999 15.07 12.75 0.49
C ALA A 999 14.04 12.24 1.51
N PRO A 1000 13.08 13.07 1.99
CA PRO A 1000 12.15 12.65 3.03
C PRO A 1000 11.41 11.39 2.61
N ILE A 1001 11.28 10.42 3.50
CA ILE A 1001 10.46 9.22 3.27
C ILE A 1001 8.98 9.54 3.42
N SER A 1002 8.09 8.64 2.98
CA SER A 1002 6.64 8.86 3.03
C SER A 1002 6.14 9.22 4.44
N ASN A 1003 6.67 8.58 5.50
CA ASN A 1003 6.39 8.92 6.90
C ASN A 1003 6.73 10.36 7.31
N GLU A 1004 7.71 10.97 6.64
CA GLU A 1004 8.19 12.33 6.91
C GLU A 1004 7.51 13.37 6.00
N ARG A 1005 6.65 12.94 5.08
CA ARG A 1005 5.88 13.81 4.17
C ARG A 1005 4.44 13.98 4.62
N SER A 1006 3.83 12.89 5.08
CA SER A 1006 2.42 12.85 5.47
C SER A 1006 2.12 13.72 6.69
N GLU A 1007 1.02 14.47 6.63
CA GLU A 1007 0.49 15.25 7.76
C GLU A 1007 -0.21 14.37 8.81
N TRP A 1008 -0.59 13.13 8.46
CA TRP A 1008 -1.10 12.16 9.44
C TRP A 1008 -0.02 11.72 10.43
N GLY A 1009 1.25 11.76 9.99
CA GLY A 1009 2.42 11.67 10.85
C GLY A 1009 2.81 13.04 11.40
N THR A 1010 4.05 13.46 11.10
CA THR A 1010 4.66 14.68 11.64
C THR A 1010 5.20 15.62 10.58
N ALA A 1011 5.16 15.22 9.30
CA ALA A 1011 5.55 16.01 8.12
C ALA A 1011 6.91 16.74 8.25
N GLU A 1012 7.92 16.14 8.90
CA GLU A 1012 9.22 16.78 9.16
C GLU A 1012 9.92 17.26 7.89
N GLY A 1013 9.70 16.58 6.76
CA GLY A 1013 10.23 16.96 5.45
C GLY A 1013 9.82 18.37 5.01
N LYS A 1014 8.65 18.88 5.43
CA LYS A 1014 8.24 20.28 5.18
C LYS A 1014 9.15 21.25 5.94
N GLN A 1015 9.43 20.97 7.22
CA GLN A 1015 10.29 21.79 8.08
C GLN A 1015 11.76 21.78 7.62
N TRP A 1016 12.30 20.62 7.23
CA TRP A 1016 13.68 20.52 6.74
C TRP A 1016 13.90 21.32 5.45
N ARG A 1017 12.94 21.28 4.53
CA ARG A 1017 12.98 22.06 3.28
C ARG A 1017 12.84 23.55 3.52
N SER A 1018 11.98 23.97 4.46
CA SER A 1018 11.85 25.39 4.81
C SER A 1018 13.13 25.95 5.42
N LEU A 1019 13.88 25.13 6.17
CA LEU A 1019 15.20 25.51 6.71
C LEU A 1019 16.35 25.38 5.70
N GLY A 1020 16.13 24.74 4.55
CA GLY A 1020 17.10 24.64 3.45
C GLY A 1020 18.19 23.60 3.61
N LEU A 1021 17.92 22.51 4.35
CA LEU A 1021 18.87 21.42 4.54
C LEU A 1021 19.30 20.74 3.22
N ASP A 1022 18.44 20.74 2.22
CA ASP A 1022 18.64 20.20 0.87
C ASP A 1022 19.59 21.03 -0.02
N ARG A 1023 19.91 22.28 0.38
CA ARG A 1023 20.61 23.24 -0.50
C ARG A 1023 21.73 24.02 0.18
N LEU A 1024 22.26 23.47 1.26
CA LEU A 1024 23.34 24.05 2.06
C LEU A 1024 24.60 24.41 1.24
N ARG A 1025 25.30 25.47 1.68
CA ARG A 1025 26.56 25.97 1.11
C ARG A 1025 27.53 26.32 2.24
N ALA A 1026 28.77 25.85 2.11
CA ALA A 1026 29.83 26.16 3.06
C ALA A 1026 30.46 27.53 2.77
N THR A 1027 30.61 28.36 3.81
CA THR A 1027 31.40 29.57 3.80
C THR A 1027 32.65 29.36 4.65
N VAL A 1028 33.83 29.51 4.05
CA VAL A 1028 35.11 29.30 4.75
C VAL A 1028 35.45 30.50 5.62
N MET A 1029 35.55 30.26 6.92
CA MET A 1029 35.93 31.26 7.93
C MET A 1029 37.43 31.24 8.22
N GLY A 1030 38.06 30.06 8.08
CA GLY A 1030 39.49 29.88 8.29
C GLY A 1030 40.00 28.56 7.73
N MET A 1031 41.30 28.52 7.45
CA MET A 1031 41.99 27.31 7.02
C MET A 1031 43.39 27.25 7.63
N ASP A 1032 43.73 26.12 8.24
CA ASP A 1032 45.05 25.84 8.77
C ASP A 1032 45.72 24.72 7.97
N VAL A 1033 47.03 24.85 7.74
CA VAL A 1033 47.86 23.81 7.11
C VAL A 1033 49.13 23.62 7.94
N THR A 1034 49.27 22.44 8.53
CA THR A 1034 50.34 22.14 9.48
C THR A 1034 51.05 20.85 9.08
N PRO A 1035 52.32 20.90 8.66
CA PRO A 1035 53.17 19.71 8.56
C PRO A 1035 53.38 19.11 9.96
N GLY A 1036 53.21 17.81 10.10
CA GLY A 1036 53.45 17.06 11.33
C GLY A 1036 54.89 16.53 11.43
N ASP A 1037 55.43 16.50 12.64
CA ASP A 1037 56.78 15.97 12.93
C ASP A 1037 56.89 14.46 12.61
N ASP A 1038 55.76 13.76 12.54
CA ASP A 1038 55.60 12.35 12.20
C ASP A 1038 55.54 12.08 10.69
N GLY A 1039 55.71 13.11 9.84
CA GLY A 1039 55.64 12.98 8.39
C GLY A 1039 54.22 12.99 7.82
N THR A 1040 53.24 13.42 8.59
CA THR A 1040 51.87 13.70 8.12
C THR A 1040 51.65 15.17 7.76
N VAL A 1041 50.56 15.47 7.06
CA VAL A 1041 50.10 16.85 6.83
C VAL A 1041 48.68 16.97 7.34
N THR A 1042 48.44 17.96 8.19
CA THR A 1042 47.10 18.32 8.64
C THR A 1042 46.60 19.53 7.86
N VAL A 1043 45.38 19.43 7.33
CA VAL A 1043 44.63 20.55 6.75
C VAL A 1043 43.33 20.68 7.53
N ALA A 1044 43.02 21.84 8.10
CA ALA A 1044 41.76 22.06 8.82
C ALA A 1044 40.97 23.19 8.17
N PHE A 1045 39.68 22.98 7.95
CA PHE A 1045 38.75 24.01 7.50
C PHE A 1045 37.74 24.32 8.60
N HIS A 1046 37.59 25.60 8.91
CA HIS A 1046 36.53 26.14 9.75
C HIS A 1046 35.50 26.78 8.84
N THR A 1047 34.28 26.25 8.82
CA THR A 1047 33.23 26.74 7.92
C THR A 1047 31.92 26.90 8.65
N THR A 1048 31.15 27.89 8.22
CA THR A 1048 29.73 28.01 8.56
C THR A 1048 28.94 27.59 7.34
N VAL A 1049 28.03 26.63 7.51
CA VAL A 1049 27.22 26.06 6.43
C VAL A 1049 25.79 26.58 6.56
N THR A 1050 25.30 27.26 5.53
CA THR A 1050 23.98 27.92 5.51
C THR A 1050 23.29 27.70 4.17
N PRO A 1051 21.95 27.82 4.10
CA PRO A 1051 21.26 27.88 2.83
C PRO A 1051 21.44 29.26 2.15
N PRO A 1052 21.29 29.34 0.81
CA PRO A 1052 21.57 30.55 0.03
C PRO A 1052 20.67 31.76 0.35
N GLU A 1053 19.41 31.53 0.67
CA GLU A 1053 18.39 32.55 0.92
C GLU A 1053 18.43 33.17 2.34
N ALA A 1054 19.49 32.90 3.10
CA ALA A 1054 19.71 33.45 4.44
C ALA A 1054 18.57 33.17 5.43
N THR A 1055 18.17 31.90 5.55
CA THR A 1055 17.33 31.46 6.67
C THR A 1055 18.12 31.58 7.98
N ASN A 1056 17.41 31.59 9.12
CA ASN A 1056 17.98 31.50 10.45
C ASN A 1056 18.37 30.06 10.82
N ALA A 1057 18.96 29.31 9.89
CA ALA A 1057 19.48 27.96 10.11
C ALA A 1057 20.94 27.88 9.64
N SER A 1058 21.82 27.37 10.50
CA SER A 1058 23.23 27.22 10.18
C SER A 1058 23.88 26.03 10.88
N PHE A 1059 25.02 25.60 10.36
CA PHE A 1059 25.87 24.59 10.99
C PHE A 1059 27.29 25.13 11.08
N ASP A 1060 27.81 25.23 12.30
CA ASP A 1060 29.24 25.47 12.50
C ASP A 1060 29.96 24.14 12.40
N GLN A 1061 30.97 24.05 11.53
CA GLN A 1061 31.78 22.85 11.43
C GLN A 1061 33.28 23.14 11.33
N THR A 1062 34.05 22.18 11.83
CA THR A 1062 35.49 22.06 11.59
C THR A 1062 35.78 20.67 11.03
N MET A 1063 36.33 20.61 9.81
CA MET A 1063 36.82 19.38 9.19
C MET A 1063 38.34 19.38 9.19
N THR A 1064 38.94 18.45 9.92
CA THR A 1064 40.40 18.29 10.04
C THR A 1064 40.85 17.02 9.31
N TYR A 1065 41.63 17.20 8.26
CA TYR A 1065 42.19 16.16 7.40
C TYR A 1065 43.64 15.90 7.79
N ARG A 1066 43.94 14.71 8.29
CA ARG A 1066 45.31 14.26 8.56
C ARG A 1066 45.73 13.24 7.51
N VAL A 1067 46.58 13.67 6.58
CA VAL A 1067 47.09 12.87 5.46
C VAL A 1067 48.44 12.28 5.84
N ASP A 1068 48.58 10.96 5.80
CA ASP A 1068 49.86 10.30 6.03
C ASP A 1068 50.63 9.99 4.74
N GLY A 1069 51.85 9.47 4.86
CA GLY A 1069 52.69 9.16 3.71
C GLY A 1069 52.14 8.05 2.80
N SER A 1070 51.14 7.28 3.23
CA SER A 1070 50.47 6.23 2.43
C SER A 1070 49.33 6.75 1.58
N GLY A 1071 48.92 7.99 1.83
CA GLY A 1071 47.75 8.60 1.21
C GLY A 1071 46.46 8.28 1.95
N GLU A 1072 46.50 7.61 3.11
CA GLU A 1072 45.34 7.51 3.99
C GLU A 1072 45.04 8.89 4.58
N ILE A 1073 43.76 9.24 4.67
CA ILE A 1073 43.27 10.49 5.24
C ILE A 1073 42.39 10.15 6.44
N GLY A 1074 42.84 10.48 7.65
CA GLY A 1074 41.96 10.54 8.82
C GLY A 1074 41.22 11.88 8.82
N ILE A 1075 39.90 11.86 8.89
CA ILE A 1075 39.06 13.06 8.87
C ILE A 1075 38.32 13.15 10.19
N ARG A 1076 38.69 14.11 11.04
CA ARG A 1076 37.91 14.46 12.22
C ARG A 1076 36.90 15.55 11.85
N HIS A 1077 35.64 15.34 12.15
CA HIS A 1077 34.56 16.27 11.88
C HIS A 1077 33.86 16.68 13.16
N GLN A 1078 33.93 17.97 13.44
CA GLN A 1078 33.22 18.60 14.54
C GLN A 1078 32.11 19.44 13.94
N VAL A 1079 30.85 19.17 14.27
CA VAL A 1079 29.70 19.91 13.71
C VAL A 1079 28.63 20.14 14.76
N GLN A 1080 28.00 21.32 14.70
CA GLN A 1080 26.89 21.66 15.55
C GLN A 1080 25.87 22.51 14.78
N ALA A 1081 24.61 22.11 14.82
CA ALA A 1081 23.52 22.94 14.32
C ALA A 1081 23.32 24.17 15.22
N ARG A 1082 22.89 25.27 14.63
CA ARG A 1082 22.63 26.55 15.30
C ARG A 1082 21.23 27.05 14.94
N ASP A 1083 20.77 28.01 15.74
CA ASP A 1083 19.53 28.75 15.49
C ASP A 1083 18.31 27.81 15.31
N GLU A 1084 17.52 27.93 14.24
CA GLU A 1084 16.35 27.06 14.03
C GLU A 1084 16.72 25.62 13.68
N ALA A 1085 17.90 25.38 13.09
CA ALA A 1085 18.34 24.01 12.82
C ALA A 1085 18.51 23.20 14.12
N ALA A 1086 18.96 23.84 15.20
CA ALA A 1086 19.10 23.20 16.51
C ALA A 1086 17.76 22.94 17.23
N LYS A 1087 16.63 23.47 16.71
CA LYS A 1087 15.29 23.28 17.27
C LYS A 1087 14.48 22.20 16.55
N LEU A 1088 15.03 21.61 15.49
CA LEU A 1088 14.41 20.47 14.83
C LEU A 1088 14.20 19.33 15.83
N SER A 1089 13.09 18.58 15.68
CA SER A 1089 12.82 17.37 16.47
C SER A 1089 13.97 16.37 16.37
N TYR A 1090 14.53 16.24 15.16
CA TYR A 1090 15.73 15.48 14.84
C TYR A 1090 16.31 15.93 13.49
N LEU A 1091 17.56 15.59 13.24
CA LEU A 1091 18.19 15.68 11.91
C LEU A 1091 17.93 14.38 11.14
N PRO A 1092 17.76 14.42 9.80
CA PRO A 1092 17.65 13.20 9.00
C PRO A 1092 18.88 12.30 9.13
N ARG A 1093 20.07 12.93 9.16
CA ARG A 1093 21.38 12.30 9.37
C ARG A 1093 22.40 13.33 9.83
N VAL A 1094 23.57 12.86 10.27
CA VAL A 1094 24.79 13.65 10.44
C VAL A 1094 25.96 12.85 9.88
N GLY A 1095 26.59 13.39 8.85
CA GLY A 1095 27.57 12.64 8.09
C GLY A 1095 28.34 13.43 7.06
N MET A 1096 28.86 12.70 6.08
CA MET A 1096 29.59 13.22 4.94
C MET A 1096 29.13 12.57 3.64
N LYS A 1097 28.98 13.37 2.58
CA LYS A 1097 28.81 12.87 1.22
C LYS A 1097 30.06 13.08 0.37
N LEU A 1098 30.34 12.10 -0.48
CA LEU A 1098 31.56 12.00 -1.28
C LEU A 1098 31.18 11.80 -2.75
N LYS A 1099 31.67 12.66 -3.66
CA LYS A 1099 31.45 12.52 -5.11
C LYS A 1099 32.55 11.67 -5.74
N VAL A 1100 32.26 10.39 -5.90
CA VAL A 1100 33.16 9.39 -6.45
C VAL A 1100 32.89 9.23 -7.96
N PRO A 1101 33.90 9.21 -8.85
CA PRO A 1101 33.66 9.05 -10.29
C PRO A 1101 32.76 7.86 -10.64
N GLU A 1102 31.83 8.06 -11.58
CA GLU A 1102 30.77 7.07 -11.92
C GLU A 1102 31.29 5.67 -12.29
N ARG A 1103 32.55 5.58 -12.76
CA ARG A 1103 33.20 4.31 -13.10
C ARG A 1103 33.40 3.37 -11.90
N TYR A 1104 33.39 3.92 -10.68
CA TYR A 1104 33.46 3.15 -9.44
C TYR A 1104 32.03 2.76 -9.03
N ASP A 1105 31.54 1.69 -9.65
CA ASP A 1105 30.16 1.24 -9.53
C ASP A 1105 30.01 -0.01 -8.65
N THR A 1106 31.10 -0.72 -8.32
CA THR A 1106 31.04 -1.87 -7.41
C THR A 1106 31.08 -1.38 -5.96
N PHE A 1107 29.94 -1.46 -5.28
CA PHE A 1107 29.81 -1.17 -3.86
C PHE A 1107 30.03 -2.44 -3.03
N ARG A 1108 30.93 -2.37 -2.04
CA ARG A 1108 31.18 -3.45 -1.07
C ARG A 1108 31.18 -2.87 0.33
N TRP A 1109 30.62 -3.58 1.30
CA TRP A 1109 30.66 -3.15 2.70
C TRP A 1109 30.75 -4.34 3.65
N TYR A 1110 31.35 -4.11 4.82
CA TYR A 1110 31.33 -5.04 5.95
C TYR A 1110 30.44 -4.47 7.05
N GLY A 1111 29.22 -4.99 7.16
CA GLY A 1111 28.16 -4.48 8.02
C GLY A 1111 26.86 -5.27 7.84
N ARG A 1112 25.72 -4.68 8.21
CA ARG A 1112 24.42 -5.33 8.01
C ARG A 1112 23.99 -5.31 6.55
N GLY A 1113 23.34 -6.38 6.11
CA GLY A 1113 22.84 -6.52 4.73
C GLY A 1113 22.20 -7.88 4.46
N PRO A 1114 21.89 -8.21 3.19
CA PRO A 1114 22.25 -7.46 1.98
C PRO A 1114 21.27 -6.33 1.61
N VAL A 1115 20.06 -6.33 2.16
CA VAL A 1115 19.06 -5.28 1.91
C VAL A 1115 19.28 -4.08 2.82
N GLU A 1116 18.74 -2.93 2.43
CA GLU A 1116 18.81 -1.71 3.25
C GLU A 1116 18.21 -1.91 4.65
N ASN A 1117 18.75 -1.17 5.62
CA ASN A 1117 18.37 -1.26 7.02
C ASN A 1117 18.66 0.07 7.74
N TYR A 1118 17.92 0.31 8.82
CA TYR A 1118 18.03 1.52 9.65
C TYR A 1118 18.10 1.15 11.13
N ASN A 1119 18.51 2.08 11.99
CA ASN A 1119 18.76 1.81 13.40
C ASN A 1119 17.54 1.25 14.19
N ASP A 1120 16.32 1.46 13.69
CA ASP A 1120 15.05 0.96 14.21
C ASP A 1120 14.43 -0.18 13.37
N ARG A 1121 15.13 -0.64 12.32
CA ARG A 1121 14.75 -1.71 11.38
C ARG A 1121 15.97 -2.45 10.81
N LYS A 1122 16.69 -3.20 11.65
CA LYS A 1122 17.94 -3.88 11.24
C LYS A 1122 18.16 -5.32 11.69
N ASP A 1123 17.39 -5.82 12.66
CA ASP A 1123 17.62 -7.14 13.24
C ASP A 1123 17.44 -8.28 12.22
N GLY A 1124 16.58 -8.09 11.22
CA GLY A 1124 16.40 -9.01 10.08
C GLY A 1124 17.56 -9.06 9.08
N THR A 1125 18.58 -8.22 9.25
CA THR A 1125 19.76 -8.17 8.37
C THR A 1125 21.05 -8.58 9.12
N PRO A 1126 21.71 -9.69 8.74
CA PRO A 1126 22.93 -10.15 9.40
C PRO A 1126 24.16 -9.29 9.08
N MET A 1127 25.13 -9.26 10.00
CA MET A 1127 26.49 -8.79 9.74
C MET A 1127 27.18 -9.70 8.72
N GLY A 1128 27.87 -9.11 7.76
CA GLY A 1128 28.61 -9.82 6.71
C GLY A 1128 29.33 -8.88 5.76
N VAL A 1129 30.12 -9.45 4.85
CA VAL A 1129 30.70 -8.70 3.72
C VAL A 1129 29.77 -8.88 2.52
N TRP A 1130 29.22 -7.77 2.03
CA TRP A 1130 28.24 -7.74 0.95
C TRP A 1130 28.80 -6.98 -0.26
N SER A 1131 28.19 -7.19 -1.42
CA SER A 1131 28.57 -6.53 -2.66
C SER A 1131 27.37 -6.36 -3.60
N SER A 1132 27.30 -5.22 -4.27
CA SER A 1132 26.29 -4.88 -5.27
C SER A 1132 26.84 -3.84 -6.26
N SER A 1133 26.08 -3.50 -7.31
CA SER A 1133 26.33 -2.26 -8.05
C SER A 1133 25.70 -1.07 -7.33
N VAL A 1134 26.13 0.17 -7.63
CA VAL A 1134 25.46 1.38 -7.11
C VAL A 1134 24.00 1.43 -7.59
N GLN A 1135 23.74 0.96 -8.81
CA GLN A 1135 22.37 0.89 -9.33
C GLN A 1135 21.51 -0.11 -8.55
N ASP A 1136 22.05 -1.26 -8.13
CA ASP A 1136 21.32 -2.25 -7.34
C ASP A 1136 21.07 -1.81 -5.88
N GLN A 1137 21.66 -0.69 -5.44
CA GLN A 1137 21.33 -0.06 -4.15
C GLN A 1137 20.07 0.80 -4.20
N TYR A 1138 19.59 1.13 -5.40
CA TYR A 1138 18.32 1.85 -5.53
C TYR A 1138 17.14 0.90 -5.29
N THR A 1139 16.48 1.09 -4.15
CA THR A 1139 15.15 0.52 -3.90
C THR A 1139 14.13 1.36 -4.66
N GLU A 1140 13.46 0.76 -5.65
CA GLU A 1140 12.47 1.44 -6.48
C GLU A 1140 11.11 1.57 -5.74
N TYR A 1141 11.09 2.33 -4.65
CA TYR A 1141 9.85 2.81 -4.04
C TYR A 1141 9.07 3.62 -5.09
N LEU A 1142 7.76 3.40 -5.23
CA LEU A 1142 7.01 4.04 -6.32
C LEU A 1142 7.08 5.55 -6.25
N LYS A 1143 7.01 6.13 -5.04
CA LYS A 1143 7.41 7.51 -4.86
C LYS A 1143 8.88 7.57 -4.46
N PRO A 1144 9.78 8.12 -5.30
CA PRO A 1144 11.20 8.21 -4.98
C PRO A 1144 11.47 8.92 -3.65
N GLN A 1145 12.30 8.31 -2.81
CA GLN A 1145 12.62 8.75 -1.45
C GLN A 1145 13.98 8.18 -0.99
N ASP A 1146 14.41 8.48 0.24
CA ASP A 1146 15.64 7.91 0.78
C ASP A 1146 15.64 6.37 0.80
N HIS A 1147 16.79 5.80 0.46
CA HIS A 1147 16.97 4.36 0.26
C HIS A 1147 18.42 3.94 0.53
N GLY A 1148 18.66 2.63 0.57
CA GLY A 1148 19.99 2.05 0.44
C GLY A 1148 20.93 2.22 1.63
N ASN A 1149 20.42 2.64 2.80
CA ASN A 1149 21.21 2.75 4.02
C ASN A 1149 21.61 1.36 4.56
N HIS A 1150 22.82 1.27 5.12
CA HIS A 1150 23.30 0.11 5.87
C HIS A 1150 23.88 0.55 7.19
N ASP A 1151 23.44 -0.08 8.27
CA ASP A 1151 23.85 0.22 9.65
C ASP A 1151 24.93 -0.77 10.16
N ASP A 1152 25.55 -0.43 11.29
CA ASP A 1152 26.65 -1.15 11.96
C ASP A 1152 27.86 -1.42 11.03
N VAL A 1153 28.17 -0.51 10.09
CA VAL A 1153 29.22 -0.73 9.09
C VAL A 1153 30.61 -0.42 9.64
N ARG A 1154 31.57 -1.31 9.35
CA ARG A 1154 32.99 -1.16 9.72
C ARG A 1154 33.81 -0.49 8.62
N TRP A 1155 33.52 -0.86 7.36
CA TRP A 1155 34.10 -0.25 6.17
C TRP A 1155 33.18 -0.44 4.97
N ALA A 1156 33.25 0.48 4.02
CA ALA A 1156 32.64 0.37 2.72
C ALA A 1156 33.60 0.84 1.62
N SER A 1157 33.42 0.36 0.40
CA SER A 1157 34.23 0.79 -0.74
C SER A 1157 33.43 0.89 -2.03
N LEU A 1158 33.87 1.80 -2.89
CA LEU A 1158 33.48 1.90 -4.29
C LEU A 1158 34.70 1.60 -5.15
N THR A 1159 34.63 0.54 -5.94
CA THR A 1159 35.70 0.11 -6.86
C THR A 1159 35.17 -0.05 -8.28
N ASP A 1160 36.09 -0.13 -9.23
CA ASP A 1160 35.78 -0.44 -10.64
C ASP A 1160 35.94 -1.95 -10.94
N GLY A 1161 36.15 -2.76 -9.90
CA GLY A 1161 36.38 -4.20 -9.96
C GLY A 1161 37.67 -4.64 -10.67
N ARG A 1162 38.59 -3.71 -11.00
CA ARG A 1162 39.79 -4.02 -11.80
C ARG A 1162 41.05 -3.36 -11.30
N SER A 1163 40.95 -2.08 -10.97
CA SER A 1163 42.08 -1.16 -10.97
C SER A 1163 42.23 -0.43 -9.63
N GLY A 1164 41.21 -0.48 -8.78
CA GLY A 1164 41.23 -0.01 -7.40
C GLY A 1164 39.96 0.76 -7.07
N GLY A 1165 40.02 1.58 -6.03
CA GLY A 1165 38.85 2.35 -5.60
C GLY A 1165 39.10 3.19 -4.36
N LEU A 1166 38.00 3.63 -3.76
CA LEU A 1166 38.00 4.38 -2.51
C LEU A 1166 37.36 3.53 -1.42
N LEU A 1167 38.02 3.43 -0.27
CA LEU A 1167 37.46 2.85 0.94
C LEU A 1167 37.20 3.94 1.97
N VAL A 1168 36.06 3.84 2.65
CA VAL A 1168 35.74 4.57 3.87
C VAL A 1168 35.64 3.59 5.04
N SER A 1169 36.18 3.93 6.20
CA SER A 1169 36.05 3.15 7.43
C SER A 1169 35.92 4.03 8.67
N GLY A 1170 35.43 3.43 9.76
CA GLY A 1170 35.10 4.11 11.00
C GLY A 1170 33.93 3.44 11.72
N ASP A 1171 33.28 4.19 12.60
CA ASP A 1171 31.95 3.86 13.12
C ASP A 1171 30.94 4.66 12.30
N LEU A 1172 30.34 4.02 11.29
CA LEU A 1172 29.50 4.70 10.32
C LEU A 1172 28.34 3.85 9.81
N GLU A 1173 27.31 4.55 9.34
CA GLU A 1173 26.29 4.07 8.43
C GLU A 1173 26.68 4.48 7.00
N VAL A 1174 26.30 3.69 5.99
CA VAL A 1174 26.67 3.96 4.60
C VAL A 1174 25.52 3.76 3.62
N GLY A 1175 25.53 4.55 2.56
CA GLY A 1175 24.69 4.36 1.39
C GLY A 1175 25.42 4.76 0.12
N ALA A 1176 25.05 4.17 -1.01
CA ALA A 1176 25.58 4.55 -2.31
C ALA A 1176 24.43 4.83 -3.28
N SER A 1177 24.50 5.97 -3.98
CA SER A 1177 23.44 6.42 -4.88
C SER A 1177 24.00 6.97 -6.19
N ALA A 1178 23.25 6.76 -7.27
CA ALA A 1178 23.47 7.43 -8.55
C ALA A 1178 22.58 8.67 -8.72
N TYR A 1179 21.84 9.06 -7.68
CA TYR A 1179 20.81 10.10 -7.69
C TYR A 1179 20.93 10.99 -6.43
N ASP A 1180 21.31 12.26 -6.60
CA ASP A 1180 21.37 13.23 -5.48
C ASP A 1180 20.02 13.97 -5.28
N ASP A 1181 19.18 14.04 -6.32
CA ASP A 1181 17.94 14.83 -6.39
C ASP A 1181 16.67 13.95 -6.46
N LEU A 1182 16.64 12.86 -5.65
CA LEU A 1182 15.57 11.84 -5.67
C LEU A 1182 14.16 12.44 -5.51
N ASP A 1183 13.96 13.28 -4.50
CA ASP A 1183 12.65 13.83 -4.13
C ASP A 1183 12.14 14.93 -5.07
N ARG A 1184 12.87 15.23 -6.16
CA ARG A 1184 12.39 16.09 -7.26
C ARG A 1184 11.55 15.33 -8.29
N ALA A 1185 11.55 14.00 -8.23
CA ALA A 1185 10.78 13.15 -9.10
C ALA A 1185 9.54 12.61 -8.38
N ALA A 1186 8.36 12.85 -8.95
CA ALA A 1186 7.11 12.25 -8.46
C ALA A 1186 7.05 10.73 -8.72
N TYR A 1187 7.76 10.24 -9.74
CA TYR A 1187 7.78 8.84 -10.15
C TYR A 1187 9.18 8.40 -10.60
N PRO A 1188 9.50 7.08 -10.62
CA PRO A 1188 10.83 6.59 -11.00
C PRO A 1188 11.23 6.97 -12.42
N HIS A 1189 10.26 7.05 -13.35
CA HIS A 1189 10.51 7.45 -14.73
C HIS A 1189 10.93 8.92 -14.90
N LEU A 1190 10.81 9.75 -13.86
CA LEU A 1190 11.25 11.14 -13.82
C LEU A 1190 12.63 11.33 -13.17
N LEU A 1191 13.25 10.26 -12.65
CA LEU A 1191 14.56 10.34 -12.00
C LEU A 1191 15.65 10.83 -12.96
N LYS A 1192 16.54 11.69 -12.43
CA LYS A 1192 17.71 12.20 -13.14
C LYS A 1192 18.97 11.69 -12.46
N ARG A 1193 19.75 10.89 -13.19
CA ARG A 1193 21.05 10.38 -12.72
C ARG A 1193 22.07 11.52 -12.61
N ASN A 1194 22.98 11.40 -11.65
CA ASN A 1194 24.13 12.27 -11.49
C ASN A 1194 25.03 12.27 -12.76
N GLU A 1195 25.59 13.43 -13.12
CA GLU A 1195 26.42 13.58 -14.33
C GLU A 1195 27.91 13.31 -14.05
N GLY A 1196 28.33 12.04 -14.13
CA GLY A 1196 29.74 11.65 -14.05
C GLY A 1196 30.24 11.23 -12.66
N TRP A 1197 29.37 11.14 -11.66
CA TRP A 1197 29.69 10.64 -10.32
C TRP A 1197 28.60 9.72 -9.75
N ASN A 1198 29.02 8.84 -8.84
CA ASN A 1198 28.19 8.21 -7.83
C ASN A 1198 28.44 8.93 -6.49
N THR A 1199 27.42 9.00 -5.64
CA THR A 1199 27.52 9.58 -4.30
C THR A 1199 27.65 8.47 -3.27
N LEU A 1200 28.70 8.54 -2.46
CA LEU A 1200 28.87 7.69 -1.28
C LEU A 1200 28.54 8.53 -0.04
N HIS A 1201 27.49 8.13 0.67
CA HIS A 1201 27.13 8.66 1.97
C HIS A 1201 27.90 7.87 3.04
N ALA A 1202 28.65 8.58 3.87
CA ALA A 1202 29.41 8.05 4.99
C ALA A 1202 28.99 8.80 6.25
N ASP A 1203 27.97 8.27 6.91
CA ASP A 1203 27.22 8.95 7.94
C ASP A 1203 27.66 8.47 9.33
N HIS A 1204 27.81 9.39 10.27
CA HIS A 1204 28.05 8.99 11.67
C HIS A 1204 26.80 8.39 12.30
N ALA A 1205 25.63 8.91 11.92
CA ALA A 1205 24.33 8.40 12.33
C ALA A 1205 23.24 8.86 11.37
N VAL A 1206 22.27 7.99 11.12
CA VAL A 1206 21.04 8.25 10.36
C VAL A 1206 19.85 8.05 11.30
N THR A 1207 18.83 8.91 11.18
CA THR A 1207 17.59 8.72 11.96
C THR A 1207 16.82 7.52 11.41
N GLY A 1208 16.18 6.75 12.30
CA GLY A 1208 15.31 5.63 11.95
C GLY A 1208 14.13 6.02 11.06
N VAL A 1209 13.40 5.02 10.56
CA VAL A 1209 12.31 5.24 9.58
C VAL A 1209 10.93 5.39 10.20
N GLY A 1210 10.72 4.89 11.42
CA GLY A 1210 9.41 4.94 12.09
C GLY A 1210 8.27 4.30 11.27
N ASP A 1211 7.05 4.72 11.57
CA ASP A 1211 5.83 4.40 10.82
C ASP A 1211 4.87 5.60 10.82
N THR A 1212 3.85 5.60 9.96
CA THR A 1212 2.76 6.59 10.05
C THR A 1212 1.59 5.94 10.79
N PRO A 1213 1.01 6.55 11.85
CA PRO A 1213 1.24 7.91 12.35
C PRO A 1213 2.29 8.01 13.47
N ASN A 1214 3.04 6.94 13.79
CA ASN A 1214 3.94 6.97 14.95
C ASN A 1214 5.35 7.47 14.59
N PRO A 1215 5.74 8.69 15.03
CA PRO A 1215 7.04 9.25 14.68
C PRO A 1215 8.18 8.39 15.23
N VAL A 1216 9.35 8.50 14.61
CA VAL A 1216 10.57 7.81 15.02
C VAL A 1216 10.80 7.97 16.52
N ARG A 1217 11.07 6.89 17.25
CA ARG A 1217 11.21 6.95 18.72
C ARG A 1217 12.49 7.68 19.10
N ASP A 1218 12.49 8.32 20.28
CA ASP A 1218 13.59 9.20 20.71
C ASP A 1218 14.99 8.59 20.71
N GLN A 1219 15.10 7.27 20.93
CA GLN A 1219 16.36 6.52 20.94
C GLN A 1219 16.95 6.27 19.55
N TYR A 1220 16.15 6.47 18.50
CA TYR A 1220 16.51 6.24 17.09
C TYR A 1220 16.69 7.55 16.32
N ARG A 1221 16.60 8.69 17.01
CA ARG A 1221 16.73 10.04 16.45
C ARG A 1221 18.16 10.57 16.54
N VAL A 1222 18.65 11.16 15.46
CA VAL A 1222 19.82 12.04 15.45
C VAL A 1222 19.42 13.39 16.05
N LYS A 1223 19.91 13.71 17.26
CA LYS A 1223 19.53 14.92 18.00
C LYS A 1223 20.08 16.18 17.34
N ALA A 1224 19.21 17.15 17.05
CA ALA A 1224 19.59 18.37 16.35
C ALA A 1224 20.37 19.38 17.21
N ASP A 1225 20.13 19.40 18.52
CA ASP A 1225 20.76 20.31 19.49
C ASP A 1225 22.16 19.85 19.96
N LYS A 1226 22.57 18.64 19.56
CA LYS A 1226 23.83 18.00 19.97
C LYS A 1226 24.99 18.46 19.09
N ALA A 1227 26.15 18.71 19.71
CA ALA A 1227 27.42 18.81 19.01
C ALA A 1227 28.00 17.41 18.74
N TYR A 1228 28.41 17.16 17.51
CA TYR A 1228 28.99 15.90 17.07
C TYR A 1228 30.50 16.06 16.84
N ASP A 1229 31.28 15.06 17.26
CA ASP A 1229 32.74 14.98 17.09
C ASP A 1229 33.10 13.53 16.80
N TYR A 1230 33.37 13.22 15.54
CA TYR A 1230 33.64 11.87 15.07
C TYR A 1230 34.77 11.84 14.05
N THR A 1231 35.31 10.65 13.79
CA THR A 1231 36.42 10.46 12.85
C THR A 1231 36.10 9.35 11.86
N LEU A 1232 36.36 9.62 10.58
CA LEU A 1232 36.31 8.65 9.49
C LEU A 1232 37.67 8.56 8.82
N THR A 1233 37.94 7.47 8.11
CA THR A 1233 39.15 7.28 7.34
C THR A 1233 38.81 7.09 5.86
N LEU A 1234 39.47 7.85 4.98
CA LEU A 1234 39.48 7.60 3.53
C LEU A 1234 40.80 6.94 3.13
N ARG A 1235 40.70 5.85 2.38
CA ARG A 1235 41.88 5.08 1.95
C ARG A 1235 41.80 4.73 0.46
N PRO A 1236 42.84 5.05 -0.33
CA PRO A 1236 43.01 4.49 -1.67
C PRO A 1236 43.12 2.97 -1.60
N LEU A 1237 42.34 2.26 -2.41
CA LEU A 1237 42.51 0.82 -2.61
C LEU A 1237 43.36 0.58 -3.88
N PRO A 1238 44.39 -0.29 -3.81
CA PRO A 1238 45.09 -0.75 -5.00
C PRO A 1238 44.17 -1.61 -5.88
N ALA A 1239 44.62 -1.96 -7.08
CA ALA A 1239 43.95 -2.97 -7.89
C ALA A 1239 43.90 -4.30 -7.11
N ASP A 1240 42.71 -4.93 -7.05
CA ASP A 1240 42.48 -6.25 -6.45
C ASP A 1240 43.38 -7.34 -7.08
#